data_AF-A0DZD8-F1
#
_entry.id   AF-A0DZD8-F1
#
_cell.length_a   1.000
_cell.length_b   1.000
_cell.length_c   1.000
_cell.angle_alpha   90.00
_cell.angle_beta   90.00
_cell.angle_gamma   90.00
#
_symmetry.space_group_name_H-M   'P 1'
#
loop_
_entity.id
_entity.type
_entity.pdbx_description
1 polymer ?
#
loop_
_entity_poly.entity_id
_entity_poly.type
_entity_poly.pdbx_seq_one_letter_code
_entity_poly.pdbx_strand_id
1 'polypeptide(L)'
;MKTFYFLHFFSFLETIHTQYLTSVDSFFQTKETILALNGEITNDFGIVFGIWSKYNPLNKISQGGIIGVMDSNCFHQMNFMRESFGQLELLYYDCLYPESQTIKKILAYNTAEGLQHVYKVEIDTFEYENVWYLFELLYSPSANKLEVIMVKEDQFVLHKLLDVNIIKTENLILTIGSDLIVQNSNIESIEVGSRFSYFPGQIKLLKVNQKIITKLDPQILGKAVYVLFFDTISEQQCKQNNQYSLLDQDITWLDKKIFLSQNVNINSFTFSGWYKIKEIHQFDDKFTFQFLRIMPNFENDQFSNPNLSPFQLFYKISSNSNKILITTYSYKFPSITLDFTNIDNAFIISKEFEILHKFTFWHYLLVKLVDDQIFISITFYDSPVIYEYSDFYKVKQFHNIQFKLLQGNLENSALNYINIQTRNQYFYNCQFQIEQQKCHYSCKECDGPTETDCLSCPEESSRIYQSQYKSCICPHQYYDDKVNQNCKSYSDLLLIINEMQIENGCKFGYFEFDDSCQACPSIISNSLTTCLECIQNVKGWKQNSYCQTTLYINSNGYTVKTISEEDYNYYVFDGSEFSICRFCDQSSLSNLDNLYQDFNFLTSKFMLFCKFNNNIFDTSFINDICFECNLPNCRICSLEITHIRCIQCKISFNLINGICTNKFEVQKNNSCIPPLYKNSNGECKRCILANCKYCFEFNKIDLQKSTLHAGFNKFDSDENLALGCALCEENFIYDFIIGECIQKQSSLPNCIRSFINLENQEICTLSSTDFNIAPEIINCNKFIQNCLQCLLTPQSVIKCIICQSGFTSSINLGNCYPNSFADAKVVIEGQTQNFDAWVQRVQSFMMKFLPNQYFYLRPYDEQTLLQFQVECKEGYKLNFQQDCKKYCTSDCLECLQSINSDYFTCAKCPLNQYYQPILSEADGQCLECAELCEVCERRSEAEIYKLNPNFKINEINRKYTNKCIRKISNPNVLIDPQLLIPKYCFVLICNQEMIIELANYFDVDTQINVQYCNQIGINNISILFIYKNDIDYNNRVLCKTELKTKIFSLRVIKLVLTFSENNFNSVNLSGFDQIEINDAHFLFKTQDHIQFENKQQPVLLFLKKIIINQSSISNVNSVFDSDLFGDITLKDILIIDSNFNNSSFFNLKYISGIIKIEKMIIKQCNFTNSSFFQLFNNHIKNVQNRKIKRINEMATLVNSFVYHFFSTQSTSEMLI
;
A
#
# COMPACT_ATOMS: atom_id res chain seq x y z
N MET A 1 42.32 -28.68 44.29
CA MET A 1 43.31 -28.49 43.21
C MET A 1 42.78 -28.79 41.80
N LYS A 2 41.78 -29.67 41.57
CA LYS A 2 41.20 -29.89 40.23
C LYS A 2 40.30 -28.74 39.70
N THR A 3 39.73 -27.91 40.58
CA THR A 3 38.81 -26.82 40.19
C THR A 3 39.53 -25.55 39.70
N PHE A 4 40.80 -25.35 40.05
CA PHE A 4 41.58 -24.15 39.68
C PHE A 4 42.13 -24.21 38.25
N TYR A 5 42.31 -25.42 37.70
CA TYR A 5 42.71 -25.61 36.30
C TYR A 5 41.54 -25.42 35.32
N PHE A 6 40.29 -25.67 35.75
CA PHE A 6 39.11 -25.52 34.89
C PHE A 6 38.82 -24.06 34.52
N LEU A 7 38.94 -23.13 35.47
CA LEU A 7 38.71 -21.70 35.23
C LEU A 7 39.76 -21.07 34.30
N HIS A 8 41.04 -21.47 34.42
CA HIS A 8 42.07 -21.02 33.50
C HIS A 8 41.92 -21.63 32.10
N PHE A 9 41.46 -22.88 32.00
CA PHE A 9 41.17 -23.51 30.71
C PHE A 9 40.00 -22.83 29.99
N PHE A 10 38.90 -22.51 30.69
CA PHE A 10 37.78 -21.77 30.09
C PHE A 10 38.13 -20.34 29.70
N SER A 11 38.87 -19.61 30.54
CA SER A 11 39.36 -18.26 30.20
C SER A 11 40.33 -18.30 29.00
N PHE A 12 41.17 -19.32 28.91
CA PHE A 12 42.05 -19.55 27.76
C PHE A 12 41.25 -19.86 26.48
N LEU A 13 40.22 -20.71 26.57
CA LEU A 13 39.32 -21.03 25.45
C LEU A 13 38.51 -19.81 24.98
N GLU A 14 38.03 -18.97 25.90
CA GLU A 14 37.28 -17.74 25.58
C GLU A 14 38.18 -16.65 24.94
N THR A 15 39.45 -16.61 25.34
CA THR A 15 40.48 -15.76 24.71
C THR A 15 40.87 -16.28 23.31
N ILE A 16 40.87 -17.60 23.10
CA ILE A 16 41.05 -18.21 21.77
C ILE A 16 39.85 -17.89 20.86
N HIS A 17 38.63 -17.97 21.39
CA HIS A 17 37.40 -17.76 20.63
C HIS A 17 37.31 -16.34 20.03
N THR A 18 37.67 -15.31 20.78
CA THR A 18 37.54 -13.91 20.35
C THR A 18 38.73 -13.37 19.54
N GLN A 19 39.89 -14.05 19.55
CA GLN A 19 41.12 -13.52 18.93
C GLN A 19 41.59 -14.22 17.65
N TYR A 20 41.05 -15.39 17.28
CA TYR A 20 41.71 -16.27 16.29
C TYR A 20 40.94 -16.63 15.02
N LEU A 21 39.65 -16.34 14.87
CA LEU A 21 38.92 -16.65 13.62
C LEU A 21 38.50 -15.37 12.89
N THR A 22 39.03 -15.19 11.69
CA THR A 22 38.60 -14.09 10.79
C THR A 22 38.02 -14.70 9.52
N SER A 23 36.75 -14.42 9.22
CA SER A 23 36.18 -14.72 7.89
C SER A 23 36.92 -13.91 6.84
N VAL A 24 37.33 -14.55 5.75
CA VAL A 24 37.76 -13.81 4.55
C VAL A 24 36.51 -13.15 3.96
N ASP A 25 36.66 -11.94 3.43
CA ASP A 25 35.57 -11.28 2.71
C ASP A 25 35.03 -12.23 1.63
N SER A 26 33.74 -12.53 1.66
CA SER A 26 33.11 -13.47 0.74
C SER A 26 33.15 -13.00 -0.72
N PHE A 27 33.28 -11.69 -0.95
CA PHE A 27 33.34 -11.09 -2.28
C PHE A 27 34.72 -11.27 -2.92
N PHE A 28 35.78 -11.00 -2.17
CA PHE A 28 37.14 -11.03 -2.71
C PHE A 28 37.85 -12.35 -2.50
N GLN A 29 37.49 -13.07 -1.43
CA GLN A 29 38.13 -14.31 -0.97
C GLN A 29 39.66 -14.29 -1.09
N THR A 30 40.30 -13.13 -0.88
CA THR A 30 41.76 -13.01 -0.94
C THR A 30 42.29 -12.37 0.32
N LYS A 31 43.39 -12.92 0.82
CA LYS A 31 44.23 -12.27 1.82
C LYS A 31 45.68 -12.61 1.53
N GLU A 32 46.48 -11.56 1.37
CA GLU A 32 47.92 -11.66 1.24
C GLU A 32 48.60 -11.25 2.55
N THR A 33 49.65 -11.96 2.93
CA THR A 33 50.48 -11.60 4.09
C THR A 33 51.94 -11.95 3.80
N ILE A 34 52.82 -10.97 3.99
CA ILE A 34 54.26 -11.19 3.86
C ILE A 34 54.78 -11.78 5.17
N LEU A 35 55.39 -12.96 5.10
CA LEU A 35 56.03 -13.66 6.19
C LEU A 35 57.54 -13.45 6.10
N ALA A 36 58.06 -12.55 6.96
CA ALA A 36 59.49 -12.36 7.11
C ALA A 36 60.08 -13.44 8.02
N LEU A 37 60.81 -14.39 7.45
CA LEU A 37 61.48 -15.48 8.18
C LEU A 37 62.88 -15.07 8.70
N ASN A 38 63.33 -13.86 8.38
CA ASN A 38 64.72 -13.39 8.54
C ASN A 38 65.04 -12.73 9.89
N GLY A 39 64.13 -12.76 10.88
CA GLY A 39 64.42 -12.24 12.22
C GLY A 39 65.21 -13.24 13.06
N GLU A 40 66.09 -12.77 13.95
CA GLU A 40 66.60 -13.57 15.08
C GLU A 40 65.43 -13.91 16.03
N ILE A 41 64.56 -14.82 15.60
CA ILE A 41 63.46 -15.32 16.39
C ILE A 41 64.10 -16.24 17.43
N THR A 42 64.17 -15.77 18.68
CA THR A 42 64.65 -16.56 19.81
C THR A 42 63.91 -17.91 19.83
N ASN A 43 64.69 -19.01 19.89
CA ASN A 43 64.43 -20.44 19.67
C ASN A 43 63.05 -21.11 19.96
N ASP A 44 62.02 -20.41 20.47
CA ASP A 44 60.77 -21.02 20.98
C ASP A 44 59.47 -20.60 20.23
N PHE A 45 59.56 -19.80 19.16
CA PHE A 45 58.37 -19.39 18.40
C PHE A 45 58.19 -20.23 17.13
N GLY A 46 57.02 -20.87 16.99
CA GLY A 46 56.58 -21.50 15.74
C GLY A 46 55.55 -20.63 15.02
N ILE A 47 55.42 -20.84 13.72
CA ILE A 47 54.37 -20.22 12.89
C ILE A 47 53.22 -21.23 12.82
N VAL A 48 52.07 -20.86 13.37
CA VAL A 48 50.82 -21.61 13.19
C VAL A 48 49.94 -20.86 12.22
N PHE A 49 49.49 -21.58 11.20
CA PHE A 49 48.54 -21.07 10.22
C PHE A 49 47.50 -22.15 9.93
N GLY A 50 46.23 -21.75 9.76
CA GLY A 50 45.21 -22.68 9.32
C GLY A 50 44.07 -22.03 8.57
N ILE A 51 43.42 -22.81 7.70
CA ILE A 51 42.21 -22.43 6.98
C ILE A 51 41.13 -23.46 7.18
N TRP A 52 39.95 -22.97 7.49
CA TRP A 52 38.72 -23.71 7.38
C TRP A 52 38.14 -23.46 6.00
N SER A 53 37.96 -24.52 5.22
CA SER A 53 37.35 -24.47 3.90
C SER A 53 36.11 -25.35 3.84
N LYS A 54 35.09 -24.85 3.15
CA LYS A 54 33.82 -25.54 2.89
C LYS A 54 33.41 -25.26 1.45
N TYR A 55 33.27 -26.29 0.63
CA TYR A 55 32.95 -26.17 -0.79
C TYR A 55 31.44 -25.99 -0.96
N ASN A 56 31.00 -24.85 -1.50
CA ASN A 56 29.58 -24.47 -1.68
C ASN A 56 29.41 -23.80 -3.06
N PRO A 57 29.29 -24.59 -4.13
CA PRO A 57 29.51 -24.10 -5.48
C PRO A 57 28.43 -23.15 -5.99
N LEU A 58 27.22 -23.19 -5.41
CA LEU A 58 26.11 -22.30 -5.77
C LEU A 58 25.89 -21.15 -4.77
N ASN A 59 26.87 -20.87 -3.90
CA ASN A 59 26.79 -19.75 -2.97
C ASN A 59 27.10 -18.41 -3.68
N LYS A 60 26.75 -17.30 -3.03
CA LYS A 60 26.95 -15.93 -3.53
C LYS A 60 28.44 -15.60 -3.60
N ILE A 61 29.03 -15.62 -4.79
CA ILE A 61 30.44 -15.28 -5.03
C ILE A 61 30.50 -14.27 -6.17
N SER A 62 31.01 -13.08 -5.89
CA SER A 62 31.40 -12.13 -6.92
C SER A 62 32.71 -12.60 -7.54
N GLN A 63 32.75 -12.72 -8.87
CA GLN A 63 33.98 -13.07 -9.57
C GLN A 63 35.02 -11.95 -9.37
N GLY A 64 36.04 -12.20 -8.54
CA GLY A 64 37.01 -11.20 -8.08
C GLY A 64 38.34 -11.14 -8.85
N GLY A 65 38.56 -11.95 -9.89
CA GLY A 65 39.85 -12.00 -10.60
C GLY A 65 39.79 -12.44 -12.07
N ILE A 66 40.95 -12.74 -12.64
CA ILE A 66 41.19 -12.92 -14.08
C ILE A 66 40.71 -14.30 -14.55
N ILE A 67 40.85 -15.33 -13.70
CA ILE A 67 40.34 -16.68 -13.94
C ILE A 67 38.95 -16.81 -13.30
N GLY A 68 37.93 -17.08 -14.11
CA GLY A 68 36.58 -17.36 -13.64
C GLY A 68 36.45 -18.72 -12.97
N VAL A 69 35.38 -18.92 -12.18
CA VAL A 69 35.11 -20.17 -11.46
C VAL A 69 35.02 -21.40 -12.41
N MET A 70 34.67 -21.19 -13.68
CA MET A 70 34.54 -22.27 -14.67
C MET A 70 35.81 -22.56 -15.48
N ASP A 71 36.86 -21.75 -15.36
CA ASP A 71 38.03 -21.88 -16.23
C ASP A 71 38.94 -23.06 -15.85
N SER A 72 38.76 -23.60 -14.64
CA SER A 72 39.47 -24.76 -14.11
C SER A 72 38.61 -25.48 -13.08
N ASN A 73 38.69 -26.82 -13.08
CA ASN A 73 38.09 -27.68 -12.05
C ASN A 73 38.95 -27.76 -10.77
N CYS A 74 40.07 -27.03 -10.74
CA CYS A 74 40.97 -26.95 -9.60
C CYS A 74 40.93 -25.53 -9.02
N PHE A 75 40.73 -25.46 -7.71
CA PHE A 75 40.39 -24.26 -6.97
C PHE A 75 41.48 -23.92 -5.97
N HIS A 76 42.03 -22.72 -6.08
CA HIS A 76 43.11 -22.27 -5.20
C HIS A 76 42.59 -21.99 -3.80
N GLN A 77 43.24 -22.58 -2.79
CA GLN A 77 42.94 -22.34 -1.38
C GLN A 77 44.03 -21.50 -0.72
N MET A 78 45.29 -21.86 -0.96
CA MET A 78 46.44 -21.16 -0.36
C MET A 78 47.73 -21.48 -1.12
N ASN A 79 48.65 -20.52 -1.18
CA ASN A 79 50.02 -20.76 -1.61
C ASN A 79 51.08 -20.04 -0.75
N PHE A 80 52.33 -20.48 -0.90
CA PHE A 80 53.51 -19.68 -0.57
C PHE A 80 54.31 -19.40 -1.83
N MET A 81 54.60 -18.11 -2.07
CA MET A 81 55.46 -17.65 -3.16
C MET A 81 56.68 -16.91 -2.61
N ARG A 82 57.86 -17.10 -3.21
CA ARG A 82 59.03 -16.26 -2.88
C ARG A 82 58.83 -14.85 -3.42
N GLU A 83 58.99 -13.84 -2.56
CA GLU A 83 58.81 -12.42 -2.93
C GLU A 83 59.80 -11.99 -4.03
N SER A 84 61.02 -12.51 -3.99
CA SER A 84 62.14 -12.17 -4.89
C SER A 84 61.94 -12.59 -6.35
N PHE A 85 61.29 -13.73 -6.60
CA PHE A 85 61.18 -14.36 -7.92
C PHE A 85 59.74 -14.73 -8.33
N GLY A 86 58.75 -14.49 -7.47
CA GLY A 86 57.37 -14.95 -7.69
C GLY A 86 57.25 -16.47 -7.83
N GLN A 87 58.20 -17.22 -7.26
CA GLN A 87 58.30 -18.67 -7.45
C GLN A 87 57.43 -19.41 -6.43
N LEU A 88 56.56 -20.30 -6.91
CA LEU A 88 55.66 -21.10 -6.09
C LEU A 88 56.41 -22.22 -5.34
N GLU A 89 56.33 -22.22 -4.01
CA GLU A 89 57.00 -23.19 -3.12
C GLU A 89 56.03 -24.22 -2.52
N LEU A 90 54.81 -23.78 -2.22
CA LEU A 90 53.75 -24.59 -1.65
C LEU A 90 52.42 -24.18 -2.26
N LEU A 91 51.58 -25.16 -2.56
CA LEU A 91 50.23 -24.97 -3.09
C LEU A 91 49.26 -25.94 -2.40
N TYR A 92 48.20 -25.39 -1.85
CA TYR A 92 47.05 -26.11 -1.36
C TYR A 92 45.81 -25.72 -2.18
N TYR A 93 45.11 -26.71 -2.70
CA TYR A 93 44.00 -26.52 -3.64
C TYR A 93 43.05 -27.72 -3.64
N ASP A 94 41.82 -27.50 -4.10
CA ASP A 94 40.81 -28.55 -4.25
C ASP A 94 40.57 -28.82 -5.74
N CYS A 95 40.55 -30.07 -6.18
CA CYS A 95 40.19 -30.42 -7.56
C CYS A 95 38.97 -31.34 -7.63
N LEU A 96 38.10 -31.03 -8.59
CA LEU A 96 37.04 -31.92 -9.04
C LEU A 96 37.55 -32.76 -10.20
N TYR A 97 37.30 -34.06 -10.15
CA TYR A 97 37.61 -35.00 -11.23
C TYR A 97 36.32 -35.64 -11.76
N PRO A 98 35.57 -34.98 -12.66
CA PRO A 98 34.25 -35.43 -13.13
C PRO A 98 34.23 -36.85 -13.69
N GLU A 99 35.27 -37.23 -14.43
CA GLU A 99 35.41 -38.57 -15.04
C GLU A 99 35.48 -39.68 -13.99
N SER A 100 36.20 -39.44 -12.90
CA SER A 100 36.34 -40.39 -11.79
C SER A 100 35.27 -40.23 -10.72
N GLN A 101 34.45 -39.18 -10.81
CA GLN A 101 33.52 -38.76 -9.76
C GLN A 101 34.18 -38.65 -8.38
N THR A 102 35.35 -38.03 -8.30
CA THR A 102 36.06 -37.79 -7.03
C THR A 102 36.37 -36.31 -6.84
N ILE A 103 36.39 -35.88 -5.58
CA ILE A 103 36.86 -34.56 -5.17
C ILE A 103 38.10 -34.78 -4.32
N LYS A 104 39.19 -34.06 -4.58
CA LYS A 104 40.44 -34.22 -3.83
C LYS A 104 40.95 -32.88 -3.32
N LYS A 105 41.31 -32.82 -2.04
CA LYS A 105 42.13 -31.76 -1.47
C LYS A 105 43.60 -32.14 -1.66
N ILE A 106 44.39 -31.25 -2.24
CA ILE A 106 45.76 -31.54 -2.64
C ILE A 106 46.69 -30.52 -2.00
N LEU A 107 47.70 -31.01 -1.28
CA LEU A 107 48.84 -30.23 -0.83
C LEU A 107 50.06 -30.66 -1.63
N ALA A 108 50.70 -29.72 -2.32
CA ALA A 108 51.96 -29.94 -3.01
C ALA A 108 53.00 -28.92 -2.55
N TYR A 109 54.22 -29.35 -2.27
CA TYR A 109 55.34 -28.45 -1.95
C TYR A 109 56.68 -29.08 -2.30
N ASN A 110 57.72 -28.26 -2.36
CA ASN A 110 59.10 -28.72 -2.54
C ASN A 110 59.94 -28.44 -1.28
N THR A 111 60.90 -29.32 -1.00
CA THR A 111 61.88 -29.14 0.08
C THR A 111 63.12 -28.39 -0.43
N ALA A 112 63.96 -27.85 0.46
CA ALA A 112 65.22 -27.22 0.03
C ALA A 112 66.19 -28.19 -0.69
N GLU A 113 66.01 -29.50 -0.53
CA GLU A 113 66.79 -30.53 -1.24
C GLU A 113 66.25 -30.81 -2.66
N GLY A 114 65.14 -30.17 -3.07
CA GLY A 114 64.50 -30.38 -4.35
C GLY A 114 63.56 -31.59 -4.40
N LEU A 115 63.29 -32.25 -3.26
CA LEU A 115 62.32 -33.35 -3.18
C LEU A 115 60.89 -32.83 -3.10
N GLN A 116 60.08 -33.20 -4.10
CA GLN A 116 58.66 -32.87 -4.15
C GLN A 116 57.82 -33.81 -3.28
N HIS A 117 56.87 -33.24 -2.54
CA HIS A 117 55.84 -33.99 -1.83
C HIS A 117 54.44 -33.59 -2.29
N VAL A 118 53.56 -34.58 -2.48
CA VAL A 118 52.15 -34.38 -2.83
C VAL A 118 51.28 -35.26 -1.93
N TYR A 119 50.37 -34.63 -1.19
CA TYR A 119 49.36 -35.30 -0.37
C TYR A 119 47.98 -35.07 -0.96
N LYS A 120 47.19 -36.15 -1.10
CA LYS A 120 45.84 -36.12 -1.64
C LYS A 120 44.88 -36.69 -0.61
N VAL A 121 43.83 -35.94 -0.28
CA VAL A 121 42.74 -36.36 0.60
C VAL A 121 41.46 -36.38 -0.22
N GLU A 122 40.82 -37.55 -0.34
CA GLU A 122 39.55 -37.67 -1.05
C GLU A 122 38.40 -37.20 -0.17
N ILE A 123 37.49 -36.41 -0.74
CA ILE A 123 36.27 -35.92 -0.10
C ILE A 123 35.09 -36.73 -0.65
N ASP A 124 34.15 -37.07 0.24
CA ASP A 124 32.86 -37.63 -0.16
C ASP A 124 32.11 -36.62 -1.06
N THR A 125 31.67 -37.09 -2.22
CA THR A 125 31.00 -36.29 -3.24
C THR A 125 29.58 -35.86 -2.87
N PHE A 126 29.01 -36.43 -1.81
CA PHE A 126 27.66 -36.12 -1.33
C PHE A 126 27.62 -35.45 0.04
N GLU A 127 28.74 -35.37 0.77
CA GLU A 127 28.80 -34.71 2.10
C GLU A 127 29.53 -33.35 2.09
N TYR A 128 30.09 -32.95 0.95
CA TYR A 128 31.00 -31.80 0.87
C TYR A 128 30.39 -30.43 1.25
N GLU A 129 29.09 -30.20 0.98
CA GLU A 129 28.44 -28.90 1.22
C GLU A 129 28.09 -28.66 2.68
N ASN A 130 28.15 -29.65 3.56
CA ASN A 130 27.84 -29.46 4.98
C ASN A 130 29.03 -29.75 5.89
N VAL A 131 30.17 -30.13 5.32
CA VAL A 131 31.37 -30.52 6.03
C VAL A 131 32.43 -29.43 5.94
N TRP A 132 32.97 -29.03 7.09
CA TRP A 132 34.12 -28.14 7.18
C TRP A 132 35.42 -28.95 7.24
N TYR A 133 36.42 -28.50 6.48
CA TYR A 133 37.78 -29.05 6.53
C TYR A 133 38.73 -27.99 7.07
N LEU A 134 39.40 -28.31 8.19
CA LEU A 134 40.55 -27.54 8.66
C LEU A 134 41.80 -28.06 7.99
N PHE A 135 42.58 -27.18 7.38
CA PHE A 135 43.96 -27.41 6.99
C PHE A 135 44.85 -26.52 7.85
N GLU A 136 45.83 -27.09 8.54
CA GLU A 136 46.74 -26.40 9.44
C GLU A 136 48.20 -26.76 9.12
N LEU A 137 49.04 -25.74 9.16
CA LEU A 137 50.49 -25.82 9.03
C LEU A 137 51.14 -25.27 10.30
N LEU A 138 51.94 -26.09 10.96
CA LEU A 138 52.77 -25.68 12.08
C LEU A 138 54.23 -25.79 11.68
N TYR A 139 54.89 -24.64 11.50
CA TYR A 139 56.31 -24.60 11.21
C TYR A 139 57.10 -24.26 12.47
N SER A 140 58.05 -25.11 12.84
CA SER A 140 59.00 -24.90 13.92
C SER A 140 60.40 -24.63 13.33
N PRO A 141 60.82 -23.35 13.27
CA PRO A 141 62.10 -22.97 12.69
C PRO A 141 63.31 -23.56 13.43
N SER A 142 63.22 -23.69 14.75
CA SER A 142 64.31 -24.23 15.59
C SER A 142 64.47 -25.74 15.45
N ALA A 143 63.38 -26.46 15.19
CA ALA A 143 63.39 -27.90 14.94
C ALA A 143 63.57 -28.27 13.47
N ASN A 144 63.49 -27.31 12.53
CA ASN A 144 63.33 -27.56 11.10
C ASN A 144 62.19 -28.55 10.81
N LYS A 145 61.06 -28.39 11.51
CA LYS A 145 59.91 -29.28 11.36
C LYS A 145 58.72 -28.53 10.81
N LEU A 146 58.07 -29.13 9.83
CA LEU A 146 56.75 -28.73 9.34
C LEU A 146 55.76 -29.82 9.69
N GLU A 147 54.75 -29.47 10.46
CA GLU A 147 53.63 -30.35 10.75
C GLU A 147 52.44 -29.94 9.89
N VAL A 148 51.92 -30.88 9.12
CA VAL A 148 50.75 -30.71 8.26
C VAL A 148 49.61 -31.49 8.88
N ILE A 149 48.52 -30.78 9.17
CA ILE A 149 47.32 -31.32 9.77
C ILE A 149 46.14 -31.01 8.86
N MET A 150 45.30 -32.01 8.60
CA MET A 150 43.98 -31.80 8.03
C MET A 150 42.95 -32.56 8.86
N VAL A 151 41.89 -31.87 9.23
CA VAL A 151 40.79 -32.39 10.04
C VAL A 151 39.50 -32.25 9.26
N LYS A 152 38.75 -33.37 9.11
CA LYS A 152 37.35 -33.40 8.70
C LYS A 152 36.53 -33.50 9.97
N GLU A 153 35.73 -32.49 10.27
CA GLU A 153 34.95 -32.47 11.52
C GLU A 153 35.86 -32.73 12.75
N ASP A 154 35.65 -33.82 13.50
CA ASP A 154 36.46 -34.21 14.66
C ASP A 154 37.57 -35.23 14.33
N GLN A 155 37.73 -35.61 13.06
CA GLN A 155 38.60 -36.69 12.61
C GLN A 155 39.81 -36.17 11.83
N PHE A 156 41.00 -36.60 12.24
CA PHE A 156 42.24 -36.37 11.49
C PHE A 156 42.22 -37.17 10.19
N VAL A 157 42.14 -36.48 9.05
CA VAL A 157 42.24 -37.10 7.71
C VAL A 157 43.67 -37.05 7.17
N LEU A 158 44.50 -36.12 7.66
CA LEU A 158 45.93 -36.08 7.39
C LEU A 158 46.67 -35.56 8.63
N HIS A 159 47.73 -36.26 9.04
CA HIS A 159 48.66 -35.77 10.05
C HIS A 159 50.06 -36.25 9.69
N LYS A 160 50.94 -35.33 9.31
CA LYS A 160 52.32 -35.63 8.90
C LYS A 160 53.29 -34.66 9.56
N LEU A 161 54.32 -35.22 10.18
CA LEU A 161 55.47 -34.48 10.65
C LEU A 161 56.59 -34.63 9.62
N LEU A 162 57.09 -33.50 9.13
CA LEU A 162 58.05 -33.43 8.03
C LEU A 162 59.29 -32.73 8.53
N ASP A 163 60.46 -33.30 8.27
CA ASP A 163 61.72 -32.62 8.49
C ASP A 163 61.99 -31.73 7.27
N VAL A 164 61.83 -30.42 7.42
CA VAL A 164 61.92 -29.45 6.32
C VAL A 164 62.94 -28.37 6.67
N ASN A 165 64.05 -28.37 5.94
CA ASN A 165 64.86 -27.16 5.78
C ASN A 165 64.07 -26.21 4.85
N ILE A 166 63.18 -25.39 5.41
CA ILE A 166 62.57 -24.29 4.65
C ILE A 166 63.63 -23.19 4.53
N ILE A 167 63.73 -22.56 3.35
CA ILE A 167 64.79 -21.59 3.01
C ILE A 167 64.72 -20.40 3.98
N LYS A 168 65.72 -20.33 4.87
CA LYS A 168 65.76 -19.41 6.01
C LYS A 168 66.06 -17.95 5.67
N THR A 169 66.18 -17.60 4.39
CA THR A 169 66.84 -16.35 3.96
C THR A 169 65.95 -15.39 3.17
N GLU A 170 64.69 -15.71 2.88
CA GLU A 170 63.81 -14.89 2.05
C GLU A 170 62.42 -14.70 2.64
N ASN A 171 61.78 -13.59 2.26
CA ASN A 171 60.38 -13.33 2.59
C ASN A 171 59.46 -14.20 1.72
N LEU A 172 58.45 -14.81 2.35
CA LEU A 172 57.40 -15.55 1.65
C LEU A 172 56.13 -14.72 1.60
N ILE A 173 55.46 -14.69 0.45
CA ILE A 173 54.12 -14.16 0.29
C ILE A 173 53.15 -15.32 0.48
N LEU A 174 52.39 -15.28 1.56
CA LEU A 174 51.25 -16.16 1.80
C LEU A 174 50.04 -15.55 1.10
N THR A 175 49.50 -16.24 0.10
CA THR A 175 48.22 -15.88 -0.52
C THR A 175 47.18 -16.91 -0.10
N ILE A 176 46.01 -16.44 0.33
CA ILE A 176 44.90 -17.30 0.72
C ILE A 176 43.69 -16.95 -0.14
N GLY A 177 43.12 -17.96 -0.80
CA GLY A 177 42.10 -17.82 -1.85
C GLY A 177 42.62 -17.04 -3.07
N SER A 178 41.77 -16.30 -3.77
CA SER A 178 41.99 -15.74 -5.13
C SER A 178 42.11 -16.78 -6.26
N ASP A 179 42.15 -16.32 -7.50
CA ASP A 179 42.65 -17.09 -8.63
C ASP A 179 44.18 -17.14 -8.64
N LEU A 180 44.75 -18.17 -9.28
CA LEU A 180 46.19 -18.31 -9.45
C LEU A 180 46.54 -18.78 -10.87
N ILE A 181 47.30 -17.97 -11.59
CA ILE A 181 48.02 -18.39 -12.80
C ILE A 181 49.47 -18.62 -12.39
N VAL A 182 49.95 -19.86 -12.52
CA VAL A 182 51.31 -20.20 -12.12
C VAL A 182 52.31 -19.63 -13.14
N GLN A 183 53.02 -18.57 -12.77
CA GLN A 183 54.05 -17.96 -13.63
C GLN A 183 55.40 -18.67 -13.51
N ASN A 184 55.74 -19.16 -12.32
CA ASN A 184 56.95 -19.90 -12.04
C ASN A 184 56.70 -20.85 -10.85
N SER A 185 57.22 -22.08 -10.89
CA SER A 185 56.96 -23.12 -9.88
C SER A 185 58.20 -23.96 -9.61
N ASN A 186 58.49 -24.20 -8.32
CA ASN A 186 59.43 -25.23 -7.89
C ASN A 186 58.75 -26.59 -7.66
N ILE A 187 57.44 -26.67 -7.81
CA ILE A 187 56.66 -27.89 -7.60
C ILE A 187 56.56 -28.61 -8.95
N GLU A 188 57.27 -29.72 -9.15
CA GLU A 188 57.36 -30.40 -10.47
C GLU A 188 55.99 -30.85 -11.00
N SER A 189 55.04 -31.20 -10.14
CA SER A 189 53.69 -31.58 -10.57
C SER A 189 52.80 -30.41 -10.99
N ILE A 190 53.29 -29.17 -10.97
CA ILE A 190 52.52 -27.97 -11.30
C ILE A 190 53.24 -27.24 -12.43
N GLU A 191 52.68 -27.33 -13.64
CA GLU A 191 53.26 -26.74 -14.84
C GLU A 191 53.07 -25.21 -14.88
N VAL A 192 54.02 -24.50 -15.49
CA VAL A 192 53.89 -23.07 -15.78
C VAL A 192 52.69 -22.86 -16.70
N GLY A 193 51.83 -21.91 -16.36
CA GLY A 193 50.56 -21.65 -17.04
C GLY A 193 49.36 -22.41 -16.45
N SER A 194 49.56 -23.31 -15.48
CA SER A 194 48.46 -23.93 -14.74
C SER A 194 47.54 -22.88 -14.14
N ARG A 195 46.23 -23.10 -14.29
CA ARG A 195 45.19 -22.18 -13.81
C ARG A 195 44.42 -22.82 -12.66
N PHE A 196 44.30 -22.05 -11.58
CA PHE A 196 43.45 -22.40 -10.45
C PHE A 196 42.39 -21.32 -10.29
N SER A 197 41.14 -21.75 -10.38
CA SER A 197 39.97 -20.90 -10.24
C SER A 197 39.80 -20.43 -8.79
N TYR A 198 38.98 -19.39 -8.60
CA TYR A 198 38.46 -19.03 -7.28
C TYR A 198 37.77 -20.22 -6.63
N PHE A 199 38.04 -20.46 -5.34
CA PHE A 199 37.34 -21.49 -4.59
C PHE A 199 35.86 -21.17 -4.41
N PRO A 200 34.94 -22.00 -4.94
CA PRO A 200 33.54 -21.67 -4.88
C PRO A 200 32.96 -22.22 -3.57
N GLY A 201 33.20 -21.48 -2.50
CA GLY A 201 32.92 -21.92 -1.14
C GLY A 201 33.11 -20.83 -0.08
N GLN A 202 33.32 -21.25 1.16
CA GLN A 202 33.63 -20.36 2.28
C GLN A 202 35.00 -20.69 2.85
N ILE A 203 35.80 -19.65 3.12
CA ILE A 203 37.10 -19.75 3.76
C ILE A 203 37.08 -18.91 5.05
N LYS A 204 37.43 -19.53 6.18
CA LYS A 204 37.70 -18.84 7.45
C LYS A 204 39.15 -19.08 7.85
N LEU A 205 39.84 -18.02 8.26
CA LEU A 205 41.25 -18.08 8.61
C LEU A 205 41.41 -18.25 10.11
N LEU A 206 42.29 -19.17 10.48
CA LEU A 206 42.93 -19.17 11.78
C LEU A 206 44.04 -18.10 11.75
N LYS A 207 43.91 -17.06 12.58
CA LYS A 207 44.83 -15.92 12.61
C LYS A 207 46.26 -16.40 12.86
N VAL A 208 47.18 -16.02 11.98
CA VAL A 208 48.61 -16.25 12.13
C VAL A 208 49.06 -15.65 13.46
N ASN A 209 49.56 -16.48 14.38
CA ASN A 209 50.11 -16.01 15.64
C ASN A 209 51.54 -16.51 15.83
N GLN A 210 52.46 -15.57 16.03
CA GLN A 210 53.86 -15.83 16.36
C GLN A 210 54.05 -15.81 17.88
N LYS A 211 53.37 -16.70 18.62
CA LYS A 211 53.54 -16.83 20.08
C LYS A 211 53.93 -18.26 20.46
N ILE A 212 54.63 -18.37 21.58
CA ILE A 212 55.25 -19.59 22.12
C ILE A 212 54.28 -20.77 22.01
N ILE A 213 54.57 -21.72 21.12
CA ILE A 213 53.86 -23.00 21.05
C ILE A 213 54.40 -23.85 22.20
N THR A 214 53.95 -23.59 23.43
CA THR A 214 54.34 -24.43 24.57
C THR A 214 53.67 -25.79 24.43
N LYS A 215 54.39 -26.82 23.94
CA LYS A 215 54.15 -28.28 24.12
C LYS A 215 52.68 -28.77 24.17
N LEU A 216 51.75 -28.07 23.54
CA LEU A 216 50.36 -28.49 23.48
C LEU A 216 50.32 -29.59 22.44
N ASP A 217 49.83 -30.76 22.87
CA ASP A 217 49.58 -31.87 21.96
C ASP A 217 48.69 -31.36 20.81
N PRO A 218 49.16 -31.45 19.55
CA PRO A 218 48.40 -31.05 18.38
C PRO A 218 47.01 -31.71 18.35
N GLN A 219 46.86 -32.90 18.95
CA GLN A 219 45.57 -33.58 19.09
C GLN A 219 44.61 -32.85 20.03
N ILE A 220 45.13 -32.21 21.09
CA ILE A 220 44.33 -31.42 22.04
C ILE A 220 43.97 -30.07 21.42
N LEU A 221 44.91 -29.42 20.73
CA LEU A 221 44.65 -28.15 20.05
C LEU A 221 43.63 -28.31 18.93
N GLY A 222 43.80 -29.31 18.06
CA GLY A 222 42.85 -29.62 16.98
C GLY A 222 41.45 -29.92 17.51
N LYS A 223 41.33 -30.72 18.58
CA LYS A 223 40.02 -30.99 19.22
C LYS A 223 39.42 -29.78 19.92
N ALA A 224 40.22 -28.97 20.61
CA ALA A 224 39.72 -27.77 21.30
C ALA A 224 39.27 -26.69 20.32
N VAL A 225 40.05 -26.46 19.25
CA VAL A 225 39.69 -25.55 18.16
C VAL A 225 38.46 -26.07 17.43
N TYR A 226 38.36 -27.39 17.20
CA TYR A 226 37.17 -28.01 16.62
C TYR A 226 35.93 -27.80 17.48
N VAL A 227 35.96 -28.15 18.78
CA VAL A 227 34.80 -27.99 19.69
C VAL A 227 34.34 -26.53 19.76
N LEU A 228 35.26 -25.57 19.84
CA LEU A 228 34.91 -24.14 19.85
C LEU A 228 34.35 -23.65 18.51
N PHE A 229 34.89 -24.15 17.39
CA PHE A 229 34.40 -23.82 16.04
C PHE A 229 33.03 -24.45 15.76
N PHE A 230 32.78 -25.66 16.28
CA PHE A 230 31.52 -26.36 16.10
C PHE A 230 30.45 -25.90 17.08
N ASP A 231 30.74 -25.50 18.31
CA ASP A 231 29.72 -24.90 19.19
C ASP A 231 29.14 -23.60 18.59
N THR A 232 29.92 -22.88 17.78
CA THR A 232 29.46 -21.68 17.05
C THR A 232 28.81 -21.95 15.69
N ILE A 233 28.97 -23.15 15.12
CA ILE A 233 28.49 -23.50 13.76
C ILE A 233 27.44 -24.62 13.79
N SER A 234 27.44 -25.48 14.81
CA SER A 234 26.46 -26.55 15.05
C SER A 234 25.07 -26.01 15.38
N GLU A 235 24.95 -24.72 15.71
CA GLU A 235 23.70 -23.97 15.70
C GLU A 235 23.31 -23.47 14.29
N GLN A 236 23.72 -24.14 13.21
CA GLN A 236 23.01 -24.03 11.94
C GLN A 236 21.66 -24.75 12.02
N GLN A 237 20.82 -24.35 12.97
CA GLN A 237 19.39 -24.48 12.80
C GLN A 237 19.02 -23.63 11.59
N CYS A 238 18.22 -24.19 10.69
CA CYS A 238 17.78 -23.47 9.52
C CYS A 238 17.07 -22.19 9.97
N LYS A 239 17.66 -21.03 9.63
CA LYS A 239 17.10 -19.72 9.98
C LYS A 239 16.00 -19.40 8.99
N GLN A 240 14.75 -19.42 9.47
CA GLN A 240 13.59 -19.08 8.65
C GLN A 240 13.67 -17.61 8.18
N ASN A 241 13.14 -17.34 6.99
CA ASN A 241 12.94 -15.96 6.53
C ASN A 241 12.01 -15.20 7.49
N ASN A 242 12.31 -13.94 7.81
CA ASN A 242 11.39 -13.09 8.57
C ASN A 242 10.12 -12.80 7.78
N GLN A 243 10.26 -12.65 6.45
CA GLN A 243 9.16 -12.55 5.51
C GLN A 243 9.08 -13.83 4.69
N TYR A 244 8.15 -14.72 5.06
CA TYR A 244 7.89 -15.97 4.35
C TYR A 244 6.57 -15.92 3.57
N SER A 245 5.62 -15.08 3.97
CA SER A 245 4.40 -14.80 3.22
C SER A 245 4.69 -13.82 2.07
N LEU A 246 4.25 -14.19 0.87
CA LEU A 246 4.32 -13.33 -0.30
C LEU A 246 2.98 -12.62 -0.49
N LEU A 247 3.02 -11.42 -1.05
CA LEU A 247 1.82 -10.61 -1.27
C LEU A 247 0.93 -11.25 -2.34
N ASP A 248 -0.37 -11.14 -2.10
CA ASP A 248 -1.40 -11.45 -3.09
C ASP A 248 -1.24 -10.54 -4.31
N GLN A 249 -1.29 -11.12 -5.51
CA GLN A 249 -1.01 -10.39 -6.74
C GLN A 249 -1.72 -11.03 -7.94
N ASP A 250 -2.00 -10.20 -8.94
CA ASP A 250 -2.49 -10.63 -10.24
C ASP A 250 -1.36 -10.43 -11.25
N ILE A 251 -0.96 -11.53 -11.89
CA ILE A 251 0.12 -11.57 -12.88
C ILE A 251 -0.53 -11.48 -14.26
N THR A 252 -0.19 -10.44 -15.01
CA THR A 252 -0.74 -10.17 -16.33
C THR A 252 0.35 -10.04 -17.40
N TRP A 253 0.06 -10.49 -18.62
CA TRP A 253 0.89 -10.29 -19.82
C TRP A 253 2.37 -10.71 -19.71
N LEU A 254 3.27 -9.77 -19.38
CA LEU A 254 4.72 -9.95 -19.24
C LEU A 254 5.23 -9.71 -17.82
N ASP A 255 4.31 -9.65 -16.84
CA ASP A 255 4.66 -9.44 -15.45
C ASP A 255 5.63 -10.51 -14.96
N LYS A 256 6.70 -10.05 -14.30
CA LYS A 256 7.66 -10.90 -13.60
C LYS A 256 7.80 -10.42 -12.17
N LYS A 257 7.69 -11.34 -11.24
CA LYS A 257 7.79 -11.09 -9.81
C LYS A 257 8.96 -11.90 -9.28
N ILE A 258 9.76 -11.25 -8.44
CA ILE A 258 10.99 -11.82 -7.89
C ILE A 258 10.89 -11.72 -6.38
N PHE A 259 11.02 -12.86 -5.71
CA PHE A 259 11.22 -12.93 -4.26
C PHE A 259 12.58 -13.55 -3.98
N LEU A 260 13.37 -12.90 -3.12
CA LEU A 260 14.67 -13.39 -2.67
C LEU A 260 14.55 -13.87 -1.22
N SER A 261 14.95 -15.10 -0.93
CA SER A 261 15.01 -15.58 0.45
C SER A 261 16.04 -14.75 1.22
N GLN A 262 15.70 -14.37 2.45
CA GLN A 262 16.61 -13.58 3.29
C GLN A 262 17.78 -14.42 3.79
N ASN A 263 17.51 -15.70 4.05
CA ASN A 263 18.48 -16.66 4.54
C ASN A 263 18.75 -17.73 3.47
N VAL A 264 19.93 -18.38 3.59
CA VAL A 264 20.26 -19.59 2.83
C VAL A 264 19.41 -20.76 3.31
N ASN A 265 19.04 -21.67 2.41
CA ASN A 265 18.52 -22.96 2.81
C ASN A 265 19.67 -23.83 3.31
N ILE A 266 19.40 -24.79 4.20
CA ILE A 266 20.40 -25.82 4.53
C ILE A 266 20.21 -26.96 3.55
N ASN A 267 19.19 -27.78 3.76
CA ASN A 267 18.88 -28.96 2.95
C ASN A 267 17.38 -29.12 2.64
N SER A 268 16.58 -28.11 2.98
CA SER A 268 15.12 -28.17 2.89
C SER A 268 14.51 -26.85 2.48
N PHE A 269 13.34 -26.89 1.85
CA PHE A 269 12.49 -25.73 1.65
C PHE A 269 11.03 -26.18 1.56
N THR A 270 10.11 -25.26 1.80
CA THR A 270 8.69 -25.47 1.57
C THR A 270 8.12 -24.28 0.83
N PHE A 271 7.48 -24.54 -0.30
CA PHE A 271 6.76 -23.57 -1.08
C PHE A 271 5.30 -23.96 -1.20
N SER A 272 4.38 -23.02 -0.98
CA SER A 272 2.98 -23.23 -1.27
C SER A 272 2.26 -21.97 -1.71
N GLY A 273 1.09 -22.14 -2.31
CA GLY A 273 0.23 -21.03 -2.67
C GLY A 273 -0.93 -21.44 -3.55
N TRP A 274 -1.86 -20.50 -3.72
CA TRP A 274 -3.03 -20.66 -4.56
C TRP A 274 -2.88 -19.93 -5.89
N TYR A 275 -3.41 -20.54 -6.95
CA TYR A 275 -3.32 -20.05 -8.31
C TYR A 275 -4.67 -20.17 -9.01
N LYS A 276 -5.05 -19.13 -9.75
CA LYS A 276 -6.24 -19.14 -10.62
C LYS A 276 -5.91 -18.54 -11.96
N ILE A 277 -6.09 -19.31 -13.01
CA ILE A 277 -5.97 -18.84 -14.38
C ILE A 277 -7.24 -18.06 -14.71
N LYS A 278 -7.11 -16.75 -14.90
CA LYS A 278 -8.20 -15.84 -15.28
C LYS A 278 -8.47 -15.89 -16.76
N GLU A 279 -7.40 -15.77 -17.54
CA GLU A 279 -7.47 -15.69 -18.99
C GLU A 279 -6.30 -16.43 -19.60
N ILE A 280 -6.55 -17.06 -20.75
CA ILE A 280 -5.54 -17.73 -21.57
C ILE A 280 -5.55 -17.01 -22.91
N HIS A 281 -4.45 -16.34 -23.22
CA HIS A 281 -4.22 -15.69 -24.51
C HIS A 281 -3.40 -16.66 -25.34
N GLN A 282 -4.04 -17.29 -26.33
CA GLN A 282 -3.44 -18.36 -27.14
C GLN A 282 -3.57 -18.01 -28.62
N PHE A 283 -2.42 -17.86 -29.28
CA PHE A 283 -2.30 -17.67 -30.73
C PHE A 283 -1.89 -18.98 -31.43
N ASP A 284 -1.00 -19.76 -30.80
CA ASP A 284 -0.53 -21.04 -31.34
C ASP A 284 -1.42 -22.21 -30.89
N ASP A 285 -1.59 -23.26 -31.71
CA ASP A 285 -2.37 -24.47 -31.38
C ASP A 285 -1.93 -25.15 -30.06
N LYS A 286 -0.65 -24.99 -29.73
CA LYS A 286 -0.04 -25.45 -28.49
C LYS A 286 1.02 -24.47 -28.03
N PHE A 287 1.08 -24.18 -26.74
CA PHE A 287 2.19 -23.44 -26.14
C PHE A 287 2.51 -23.95 -24.74
N THR A 288 3.75 -23.69 -24.31
CA THR A 288 4.20 -23.94 -22.94
C THR A 288 4.44 -22.60 -22.27
N PHE A 289 3.93 -22.42 -21.06
CA PHE A 289 4.08 -21.20 -20.28
C PHE A 289 4.79 -21.54 -18.97
N GLN A 290 6.06 -21.13 -18.85
CA GLN A 290 6.81 -21.26 -17.61
C GLN A 290 6.34 -20.22 -16.60
N PHE A 291 5.56 -20.66 -15.62
CA PHE A 291 4.94 -19.77 -14.65
C PHE A 291 5.81 -19.53 -13.41
N LEU A 292 6.44 -20.59 -12.88
CA LEU A 292 7.12 -20.53 -11.59
C LEU A 292 8.48 -21.22 -11.66
N ARG A 293 9.48 -20.61 -11.05
CA ARG A 293 10.84 -21.14 -10.98
C ARG A 293 11.51 -20.76 -9.66
N ILE A 294 11.90 -21.75 -8.87
CA ILE A 294 12.76 -21.56 -7.68
C ILE A 294 14.19 -21.85 -8.12
N MET A 295 15.05 -20.84 -8.15
CA MET A 295 16.46 -20.98 -8.57
C MET A 295 17.42 -20.46 -7.50
N PRO A 296 18.71 -20.79 -7.58
CA PRO A 296 19.73 -20.12 -6.78
C PRO A 296 19.84 -18.63 -7.14
N ASN A 297 20.13 -17.79 -6.14
CA ASN A 297 20.37 -16.36 -6.30
C ASN A 297 21.85 -16.08 -6.63
N PHE A 298 22.22 -16.20 -7.90
CA PHE A 298 23.56 -15.85 -8.36
C PHE A 298 23.74 -14.34 -8.54
N GLU A 299 24.93 -13.83 -8.21
CA GLU A 299 25.34 -12.46 -8.59
C GLU A 299 25.81 -12.37 -10.04
N ASN A 300 26.35 -13.45 -10.59
CA ASN A 300 26.79 -13.51 -11.98
C ASN A 300 25.81 -14.36 -12.81
N ASP A 301 25.15 -13.70 -13.77
CA ASP A 301 24.13 -14.29 -14.65
C ASP A 301 24.66 -15.44 -15.51
N GLN A 302 25.98 -15.55 -15.75
CA GLN A 302 26.57 -16.68 -16.47
C GLN A 302 26.37 -18.02 -15.75
N PHE A 303 26.23 -18.00 -14.42
CA PHE A 303 25.93 -19.19 -13.62
C PHE A 303 24.43 -19.44 -13.47
N SER A 304 23.58 -18.54 -13.95
CA SER A 304 22.12 -18.65 -13.87
C SER A 304 21.55 -19.67 -14.87
N ASN A 305 22.00 -20.92 -14.78
CA ASN A 305 21.43 -21.97 -15.60
C ASN A 305 20.04 -22.34 -15.07
N PRO A 306 18.96 -22.19 -15.86
CA PRO A 306 17.62 -22.57 -15.44
C PRO A 306 17.53 -24.05 -15.04
N ASN A 307 18.38 -24.93 -15.56
CA ASN A 307 18.35 -26.36 -15.24
C ASN A 307 18.80 -26.68 -13.81
N LEU A 308 19.45 -25.74 -13.11
CA LEU A 308 19.80 -25.85 -11.68
C LEU A 308 18.69 -25.35 -10.74
N SER A 309 17.45 -25.38 -11.24
CA SER A 309 16.27 -24.95 -10.49
C SER A 309 15.70 -26.12 -9.69
N PRO A 310 15.72 -26.09 -8.35
CA PRO A 310 15.12 -27.15 -7.53
C PRO A 310 13.64 -27.42 -7.84
N PHE A 311 12.91 -26.43 -8.35
CA PHE A 311 11.54 -26.63 -8.81
C PHE A 311 11.17 -25.64 -9.92
N GLN A 312 10.47 -26.13 -10.95
CA GLN A 312 9.82 -25.32 -11.98
C GLN A 312 8.43 -25.84 -12.27
N LEU A 313 7.51 -24.94 -12.61
CA LEU A 313 6.16 -25.26 -13.05
C LEU A 313 5.86 -24.59 -14.39
N PHE A 314 5.35 -25.40 -15.31
CA PHE A 314 4.93 -25.01 -16.64
C PHE A 314 3.49 -25.42 -16.88
N TYR A 315 2.72 -24.55 -17.53
CA TYR A 315 1.42 -24.88 -18.08
C TYR A 315 1.56 -25.16 -19.58
N LYS A 316 1.21 -26.37 -20.02
CA LYS A 316 1.15 -26.74 -21.43
C LYS A 316 -0.30 -26.70 -21.87
N ILE A 317 -0.63 -25.71 -22.70
CA ILE A 317 -1.98 -25.52 -23.22
C ILE A 317 -2.00 -26.04 -24.66
N SER A 318 -3.03 -26.82 -25.00
CA SER A 318 -3.27 -27.27 -26.37
C SER A 318 -4.76 -27.48 -26.62
N SER A 319 -5.15 -27.55 -27.89
CA SER A 319 -6.53 -27.89 -28.28
C SER A 319 -6.99 -29.28 -27.80
N ASN A 320 -6.05 -30.21 -27.58
CA ASN A 320 -6.35 -31.62 -27.31
C ASN A 320 -6.41 -31.92 -25.81
N SER A 321 -5.38 -31.52 -25.07
CA SER A 321 -5.38 -31.61 -23.60
C SER A 321 -4.45 -30.58 -22.98
N ASN A 322 -4.85 -30.09 -21.80
CA ASN A 322 -4.03 -29.20 -21.00
C ASN A 322 -3.24 -30.04 -19.99
N LYS A 323 -1.96 -29.70 -19.80
CA LYS A 323 -1.07 -30.43 -18.90
C LYS A 323 -0.29 -29.47 -18.02
N ILE A 324 0.01 -29.90 -16.80
CA ILE A 324 1.02 -29.24 -15.97
C ILE A 324 2.31 -30.03 -16.08
N LEU A 325 3.38 -29.39 -16.54
CA LEU A 325 4.71 -29.95 -16.52
C LEU A 325 5.46 -29.38 -15.31
N ILE A 326 6.02 -30.25 -14.49
CA ILE A 326 6.93 -29.89 -13.42
C ILE A 326 8.32 -30.41 -13.77
N THR A 327 9.34 -29.61 -13.50
CA THR A 327 10.73 -30.04 -13.59
C THR A 327 11.48 -29.76 -12.30
N THR A 328 12.45 -30.62 -12.03
CA THR A 328 13.40 -30.53 -10.93
C THR A 328 14.72 -31.14 -11.42
N TYR A 329 15.79 -31.09 -10.63
CA TYR A 329 17.05 -31.73 -11.00
C TYR A 329 17.60 -32.61 -9.88
N SER A 330 18.46 -33.55 -10.27
CA SER A 330 19.22 -34.43 -9.38
C SER A 330 20.59 -34.69 -9.99
N TYR A 331 21.66 -34.23 -9.33
CA TYR A 331 23.02 -34.44 -9.83
C TYR A 331 23.57 -35.81 -9.43
N LYS A 332 24.46 -36.35 -10.26
CA LYS A 332 25.29 -37.52 -9.92
C LYS A 332 26.65 -37.15 -9.34
N PHE A 333 27.16 -35.97 -9.69
CA PHE A 333 28.41 -35.40 -9.20
C PHE A 333 28.29 -33.87 -9.10
N PRO A 334 28.79 -33.23 -8.03
CA PRO A 334 28.58 -31.81 -7.75
C PRO A 334 29.53 -30.89 -8.54
N SER A 335 29.49 -31.00 -9.87
CA SER A 335 30.23 -30.11 -10.76
C SER A 335 29.30 -29.09 -11.40
N ILE A 336 29.64 -27.81 -11.25
CA ILE A 336 28.89 -26.70 -11.88
C ILE A 336 29.38 -26.40 -13.30
N THR A 337 30.54 -26.92 -13.69
CA THR A 337 31.17 -26.74 -15.01
C THR A 337 30.60 -27.66 -16.10
N LEU A 338 29.55 -28.43 -15.81
CA LEU A 338 28.97 -29.35 -16.78
C LEU A 338 28.30 -28.56 -17.92
N ASP A 339 28.65 -28.91 -19.15
CA ASP A 339 27.97 -28.40 -20.34
C ASP A 339 26.57 -29.03 -20.42
N PHE A 340 25.56 -28.26 -20.03
CA PHE A 340 24.15 -28.67 -20.09
C PHE A 340 23.59 -28.73 -21.53
N THR A 341 24.40 -28.42 -22.55
CA THR A 341 23.92 -28.32 -23.94
C THR A 341 23.99 -29.62 -24.74
N ASN A 342 24.82 -30.60 -24.36
CA ASN A 342 25.22 -31.66 -25.30
C ASN A 342 25.11 -33.12 -24.84
N ILE A 343 24.46 -33.44 -23.73
CA ILE A 343 24.20 -34.84 -23.34
C ILE A 343 22.79 -34.94 -22.81
N ASP A 344 22.05 -35.97 -23.26
CA ASP A 344 20.75 -36.41 -22.73
C ASP A 344 20.55 -35.94 -21.29
N ASN A 345 19.47 -35.18 -21.05
CA ASN A 345 19.08 -34.49 -19.81
C ASN A 345 18.95 -35.40 -18.55
N ALA A 346 19.90 -36.31 -18.29
CA ALA A 346 19.93 -37.27 -17.19
C ALA A 346 19.97 -36.59 -15.80
N PHE A 347 20.15 -35.27 -15.77
CA PHE A 347 20.08 -34.42 -14.59
C PHE A 347 18.67 -33.87 -14.32
N ILE A 348 17.85 -33.65 -15.35
CA ILE A 348 16.52 -33.04 -15.21
C ILE A 348 15.48 -34.14 -15.07
N ILE A 349 14.72 -34.08 -13.98
CA ILE A 349 13.57 -34.92 -13.74
C ILE A 349 12.34 -34.11 -14.12
N SER A 350 11.51 -34.65 -15.02
CA SER A 350 10.30 -34.00 -15.52
C SER A 350 9.07 -34.87 -15.34
N LYS A 351 7.94 -34.26 -14.97
CA LYS A 351 6.65 -34.93 -14.84
C LYS A 351 5.54 -34.12 -15.46
N GLU A 352 4.74 -34.77 -16.28
CA GLU A 352 3.50 -34.21 -16.82
C GLU A 352 2.29 -34.77 -16.08
N PHE A 353 1.41 -33.88 -15.65
CA PHE A 353 0.07 -34.18 -15.16
C PHE A 353 -0.94 -33.77 -16.23
N GLU A 354 -1.70 -34.72 -16.76
CA GLU A 354 -2.81 -34.41 -17.66
C GLU A 354 -4.02 -33.97 -16.85
N ILE A 355 -4.52 -32.77 -17.13
CA ILE A 355 -5.60 -32.15 -16.36
C ILE A 355 -6.91 -32.33 -17.13
N LEU A 356 -7.78 -33.17 -16.57
CA LEU A 356 -9.04 -33.58 -17.20
C LEU A 356 -10.21 -32.62 -16.94
N HIS A 357 -10.05 -31.67 -16.02
CA HIS A 357 -11.06 -30.68 -15.63
C HIS A 357 -10.63 -29.26 -16.03
N LYS A 358 -11.43 -28.24 -15.68
CA LYS A 358 -11.15 -26.85 -16.11
C LYS A 358 -9.89 -26.32 -15.43
N PHE A 359 -8.90 -25.97 -16.25
CA PHE A 359 -7.64 -25.35 -15.85
C PHE A 359 -7.81 -23.99 -15.13
N THR A 360 -8.96 -23.33 -15.32
CA THR A 360 -9.32 -22.03 -14.74
C THR A 360 -9.80 -22.12 -13.28
N PHE A 361 -9.92 -23.32 -12.71
CA PHE A 361 -10.24 -23.47 -11.30
C PHE A 361 -9.08 -23.04 -10.41
N TRP A 362 -9.41 -22.60 -9.19
CA TRP A 362 -8.39 -22.40 -8.18
C TRP A 362 -7.68 -23.71 -7.92
N HIS A 363 -6.36 -23.65 -7.86
CA HIS A 363 -5.54 -24.78 -7.47
C HIS A 363 -4.46 -24.39 -6.50
N TYR A 364 -4.22 -25.27 -5.55
CA TYR A 364 -3.22 -25.14 -4.51
C TYR A 364 -1.99 -25.97 -4.89
N LEU A 365 -0.82 -25.33 -4.94
CA LEU A 365 0.46 -25.99 -5.13
C LEU A 365 1.15 -26.13 -3.77
N LEU A 366 1.71 -27.30 -3.50
CA LEU A 366 2.59 -27.56 -2.37
C LEU A 366 3.85 -28.26 -2.87
N VAL A 367 5.01 -27.68 -2.60
CA VAL A 367 6.33 -28.24 -2.89
C VAL A 367 7.12 -28.29 -1.60
N LYS A 368 7.64 -29.46 -1.23
CA LYS A 368 8.45 -29.66 -0.03
C LYS A 368 9.71 -30.41 -0.41
N LEU A 369 10.88 -29.83 -0.15
CA LEU A 369 12.16 -30.54 -0.15
C LEU A 369 12.56 -30.80 1.30
N VAL A 370 12.75 -32.07 1.67
CA VAL A 370 13.25 -32.50 2.98
C VAL A 370 14.21 -33.66 2.76
N ASP A 371 15.46 -33.55 3.23
CA ASP A 371 16.47 -34.62 3.18
C ASP A 371 16.57 -35.32 1.81
N ASP A 372 16.82 -34.54 0.76
CA ASP A 372 16.94 -35.03 -0.62
C ASP A 372 15.67 -35.68 -1.19
N GLN A 373 14.51 -35.37 -0.61
CA GLN A 373 13.21 -35.82 -1.08
C GLN A 373 12.33 -34.62 -1.40
N ILE A 374 11.91 -34.51 -2.66
CA ILE A 374 10.99 -33.48 -3.10
C ILE A 374 9.59 -34.09 -3.29
N PHE A 375 8.63 -33.56 -2.53
CA PHE A 375 7.21 -33.86 -2.65
C PHE A 375 6.50 -32.70 -3.33
N ILE A 376 5.69 -33.00 -4.34
CA ILE A 376 4.91 -32.01 -5.07
C ILE A 376 3.45 -32.47 -5.07
N SER A 377 2.53 -31.58 -4.71
CA SER A 377 1.08 -31.79 -4.84
C SER A 377 0.42 -30.56 -5.45
N ILE A 378 -0.48 -30.78 -6.40
CA ILE A 378 -1.35 -29.79 -7.02
C ILE A 378 -2.79 -30.24 -6.80
N THR A 379 -3.58 -29.41 -6.13
CA THR A 379 -4.98 -29.72 -5.79
C THR A 379 -5.91 -28.69 -6.42
N PHE A 380 -6.78 -29.10 -7.33
CA PHE A 380 -7.80 -28.25 -7.94
C PHE A 380 -9.13 -28.35 -7.19
N TYR A 381 -9.84 -27.23 -7.08
CA TYR A 381 -11.09 -27.11 -6.36
C TYR A 381 -12.22 -26.73 -7.32
N ASP A 382 -13.14 -27.66 -7.55
CA ASP A 382 -14.36 -27.47 -8.33
C ASP A 382 -15.58 -27.69 -7.44
N SER A 383 -15.90 -26.69 -6.63
CA SER A 383 -17.00 -26.79 -5.66
C SER A 383 -16.76 -27.99 -4.71
N PRO A 384 -17.67 -28.94 -4.38
CA PRO A 384 -17.31 -29.97 -3.40
C PRO A 384 -16.32 -31.01 -3.97
N VAL A 385 -15.99 -30.98 -5.26
CA VAL A 385 -15.12 -31.96 -5.91
C VAL A 385 -13.68 -31.45 -5.90
N ILE A 386 -12.78 -32.27 -5.36
CA ILE A 386 -11.34 -31.98 -5.27
C ILE A 386 -10.58 -32.94 -6.18
N TYR A 387 -9.71 -32.41 -7.03
CA TYR A 387 -8.82 -33.19 -7.90
C TYR A 387 -7.36 -33.01 -7.46
N GLU A 388 -6.72 -34.07 -6.99
CA GLU A 388 -5.33 -34.02 -6.52
C GLU A 388 -4.36 -34.75 -7.46
N TYR A 389 -3.24 -34.10 -7.74
CA TYR A 389 -2.12 -34.60 -8.53
C TYR A 389 -0.87 -34.49 -7.68
N SER A 390 -0.27 -35.61 -7.31
CA SER A 390 0.95 -35.60 -6.50
C SER A 390 2.01 -36.56 -7.03
N ASP A 391 3.26 -36.23 -6.75
CA ASP A 391 4.40 -37.08 -7.07
C ASP A 391 5.55 -36.81 -6.07
N PHE A 392 6.50 -37.73 -6.05
CA PHE A 392 7.62 -37.75 -5.12
C PHE A 392 8.90 -38.15 -5.84
N TYR A 393 9.98 -37.40 -5.64
CA TYR A 393 11.28 -37.70 -6.21
C TYR A 393 12.37 -37.71 -5.14
N LYS A 394 13.28 -38.67 -5.25
CA LYS A 394 14.57 -38.62 -4.56
C LYS A 394 15.56 -37.82 -5.42
N VAL A 395 16.00 -36.68 -4.92
CA VAL A 395 16.81 -35.71 -5.66
C VAL A 395 18.07 -35.37 -4.90
N LYS A 396 19.20 -35.32 -5.59
CA LYS A 396 20.45 -34.76 -5.06
C LYS A 396 20.58 -33.35 -5.60
N GLN A 397 20.24 -32.38 -4.76
CA GLN A 397 20.28 -30.95 -5.09
C GLN A 397 21.35 -30.27 -4.25
N PHE A 398 21.81 -29.14 -4.73
CA PHE A 398 22.82 -28.35 -4.05
C PHE A 398 22.18 -27.69 -2.80
N HIS A 399 22.94 -27.64 -1.71
CA HIS A 399 22.57 -27.16 -0.37
C HIS A 399 23.24 -25.82 -0.09
N ASN A 400 22.85 -25.14 1.00
CA ASN A 400 23.45 -23.85 1.40
C ASN A 400 23.31 -22.73 0.35
N ILE A 401 22.13 -22.64 -0.26
CA ILE A 401 21.80 -21.71 -1.34
C ILE A 401 20.82 -20.65 -0.85
N GLN A 402 21.07 -19.40 -1.22
CA GLN A 402 20.02 -18.38 -1.14
C GLN A 402 19.11 -18.53 -2.35
N PHE A 403 17.82 -18.78 -2.14
CA PHE A 403 16.88 -18.99 -3.23
C PHE A 403 16.30 -17.68 -3.76
N LYS A 404 16.03 -17.68 -5.06
CA LYS A 404 15.32 -16.67 -5.83
C LYS A 404 14.10 -17.35 -6.44
N LEU A 405 12.91 -17.00 -5.96
CA LEU A 405 11.63 -17.42 -6.51
C LEU A 405 11.21 -16.42 -7.59
N LEU A 406 10.98 -16.94 -8.79
CA LEU A 406 10.48 -16.20 -9.94
C LEU A 406 9.07 -16.67 -10.28
N GLN A 407 8.18 -15.71 -10.52
CA GLN A 407 6.79 -15.95 -10.90
C GLN A 407 6.41 -15.06 -12.09
N GLY A 408 5.59 -15.57 -12.99
CA GLY A 408 5.02 -14.85 -14.12
C GLY A 408 5.42 -15.41 -15.47
N ASN A 409 5.48 -14.57 -16.52
CA ASN A 409 5.82 -15.03 -17.86
C ASN A 409 7.34 -15.15 -18.04
N LEU A 410 7.94 -16.25 -17.59
CA LEU A 410 9.40 -16.36 -17.51
C LEU A 410 10.09 -16.53 -18.88
N GLU A 411 9.39 -17.07 -19.87
CA GLU A 411 9.88 -17.29 -21.24
C GLU A 411 9.66 -16.10 -22.18
N ASN A 412 9.04 -15.00 -21.72
CA ASN A 412 8.80 -13.76 -22.49
C ASN A 412 7.99 -13.94 -23.80
N SER A 413 7.08 -14.91 -23.86
CA SER A 413 6.16 -15.02 -25.00
C SER A 413 5.09 -13.93 -24.88
N ALA A 414 5.14 -12.92 -25.75
CA ALA A 414 4.14 -11.84 -25.77
C ALA A 414 2.82 -12.26 -26.44
N LEU A 415 2.84 -13.27 -27.33
CA LEU A 415 1.67 -13.73 -28.07
C LEU A 415 0.86 -14.78 -27.30
N ASN A 416 1.54 -15.74 -26.69
CA ASN A 416 0.90 -16.76 -25.85
C ASN A 416 1.25 -16.53 -24.39
N TYR A 417 0.26 -16.23 -23.56
CA TYR A 417 0.46 -16.00 -22.13
C TYR A 417 -0.81 -16.32 -21.34
N ILE A 418 -0.65 -16.40 -20.03
CA ILE A 418 -1.73 -16.70 -19.10
C ILE A 418 -1.79 -15.60 -18.04
N ASN A 419 -2.98 -15.02 -17.84
CA ASN A 419 -3.22 -14.12 -16.71
C ASN A 419 -3.58 -14.96 -15.48
N ILE A 420 -2.78 -14.86 -14.42
CA ILE A 420 -2.87 -15.74 -13.24
C ILE A 420 -2.99 -14.91 -11.97
N GLN A 421 -4.00 -15.19 -11.15
CA GLN A 421 -4.07 -14.67 -9.79
C GLN A 421 -3.31 -15.60 -8.85
N THR A 422 -2.51 -15.00 -7.96
CA THR A 422 -1.81 -15.74 -6.91
C THR A 422 -2.24 -15.24 -5.54
N ARG A 423 -2.55 -16.15 -4.62
CA ARG A 423 -3.03 -15.81 -3.27
C ARG A 423 -2.39 -16.69 -2.20
N ASN A 424 -2.26 -16.17 -0.99
CA ASN A 424 -1.78 -16.90 0.20
C ASN A 424 -0.52 -17.73 -0.07
N GLN A 425 0.49 -17.10 -0.67
CA GLN A 425 1.72 -17.80 -1.02
C GLN A 425 2.71 -17.75 0.15
N TYR A 426 3.41 -18.85 0.37
CA TYR A 426 4.40 -18.98 1.42
C TYR A 426 5.66 -19.64 0.88
N PHE A 427 6.82 -19.07 1.20
CA PHE A 427 8.11 -19.65 0.87
C PHE A 427 9.05 -19.66 2.09
N TYR A 428 9.24 -20.87 2.62
CA TYR A 428 10.17 -21.16 3.69
C TYR A 428 11.44 -21.77 3.11
N ASN A 429 12.60 -21.23 3.46
CA ASN A 429 13.92 -21.79 3.16
C ASN A 429 14.31 -22.95 4.10
N CYS A 430 13.36 -23.45 4.90
CA CYS A 430 13.54 -24.48 5.91
C CYS A 430 12.36 -25.46 5.84
N GLN A 431 12.52 -26.63 6.48
CA GLN A 431 11.40 -27.53 6.72
C GLN A 431 10.35 -26.85 7.61
N PHE A 432 9.14 -26.70 7.08
CA PHE A 432 8.01 -26.16 7.82
C PHE A 432 6.75 -26.99 7.54
N GLN A 433 6.02 -27.32 8.59
CA GLN A 433 4.70 -27.94 8.44
C GLN A 433 3.67 -26.83 8.23
N ILE A 434 3.30 -26.61 6.97
CA ILE A 434 2.16 -25.77 6.63
C ILE A 434 0.89 -26.53 7.02
N GLU A 435 0.18 -26.03 8.03
CA GLU A 435 -1.22 -26.40 8.26
C GLU A 435 -2.00 -26.07 6.98
N GLN A 436 -2.63 -27.07 6.37
CA GLN A 436 -3.40 -26.89 5.14
C GLN A 436 -4.67 -26.08 5.45
N GLN A 437 -4.55 -24.76 5.61
CA GLN A 437 -5.71 -23.88 5.59
C GLN A 437 -6.20 -23.79 4.14
N LYS A 438 -7.21 -24.62 3.83
CA LYS A 438 -7.75 -24.77 2.47
C LYS A 438 -8.64 -23.60 2.04
N CYS A 439 -9.20 -22.86 3.00
CA CYS A 439 -10.15 -21.78 2.72
C CYS A 439 -9.79 -20.53 3.52
N HIS A 440 -10.29 -19.38 3.08
CA HIS A 440 -10.31 -18.18 3.92
C HIS A 440 -10.99 -18.51 5.26
N TYR A 441 -10.52 -17.94 6.37
CA TYR A 441 -11.03 -18.27 7.72
C TYR A 441 -12.54 -18.02 7.88
N SER A 442 -13.12 -17.15 7.05
CA SER A 442 -14.56 -16.91 7.03
C SER A 442 -15.36 -18.04 6.40
N CYS A 443 -14.75 -18.93 5.63
CA CYS A 443 -15.41 -20.00 4.88
C CYS A 443 -15.19 -21.36 5.56
N LYS A 444 -16.24 -22.18 5.63
CA LYS A 444 -16.15 -23.60 6.03
C LYS A 444 -15.73 -24.44 4.84
N GLU A 445 -16.36 -24.19 3.71
CA GLU A 445 -16.03 -24.76 2.40
C GLU A 445 -15.84 -23.61 1.42
N CYS A 446 -14.95 -23.82 0.46
CA CYS A 446 -14.61 -22.82 -0.53
C CYS A 446 -14.21 -23.49 -1.85
N ASP A 447 -14.35 -22.76 -2.95
CA ASP A 447 -13.75 -23.13 -4.23
C ASP A 447 -12.47 -22.32 -4.51
N GLY A 448 -11.91 -21.65 -3.49
CA GLY A 448 -10.72 -20.81 -3.56
C GLY A 448 -10.32 -20.17 -2.22
N PRO A 449 -9.18 -19.45 -2.18
CA PRO A 449 -8.57 -18.95 -0.96
C PRO A 449 -9.11 -17.60 -0.48
N THR A 450 -9.96 -16.92 -1.26
CA THR A 450 -10.41 -15.57 -0.95
C THR A 450 -11.71 -15.57 -0.15
N GLU A 451 -12.02 -14.44 0.49
CA GLU A 451 -13.31 -14.25 1.19
C GLU A 451 -14.53 -14.29 0.25
N THR A 452 -14.31 -14.21 -1.06
CA THR A 452 -15.33 -14.30 -2.14
C THR A 452 -15.38 -15.66 -2.84
N ASP A 453 -14.63 -16.65 -2.35
CA ASP A 453 -14.66 -18.02 -2.87
C ASP A 453 -15.34 -18.97 -1.85
N CYS A 454 -16.09 -18.45 -0.88
CA CYS A 454 -16.83 -19.27 0.07
C CYS A 454 -18.00 -20.01 -0.61
N LEU A 455 -18.22 -21.26 -0.21
CA LEU A 455 -19.41 -22.05 -0.56
C LEU A 455 -20.34 -22.20 0.63
N SER A 456 -19.80 -22.13 1.85
CA SER A 456 -20.53 -22.15 3.11
C SER A 456 -19.74 -21.45 4.22
N CYS A 457 -20.41 -21.02 5.28
CA CYS A 457 -19.77 -20.38 6.44
C CYS A 457 -19.66 -21.33 7.63
N PRO A 458 -18.62 -21.20 8.48
CA PRO A 458 -18.53 -21.96 9.72
C PRO A 458 -19.69 -21.58 10.64
N GLU A 459 -20.45 -22.56 11.11
CA GLU A 459 -21.60 -22.34 11.99
C GLU A 459 -21.20 -21.61 13.28
N GLU A 460 -20.02 -21.95 13.81
CA GLU A 460 -19.45 -21.35 15.03
C GLU A 460 -19.03 -19.88 14.84
N SER A 461 -18.84 -19.43 13.60
CA SER A 461 -18.38 -18.07 13.32
C SER A 461 -19.49 -17.01 13.36
N SER A 462 -20.76 -17.42 13.44
CA SER A 462 -21.94 -16.52 13.34
C SER A 462 -21.99 -15.67 12.06
N ARG A 463 -21.29 -16.09 11.00
CA ARG A 463 -21.31 -15.44 9.68
C ARG A 463 -22.54 -15.81 8.88
N ILE A 464 -22.97 -14.89 8.03
CA ILE A 464 -24.06 -15.10 7.07
C ILE A 464 -23.45 -15.35 5.70
N TYR A 465 -23.84 -16.46 5.07
CA TYR A 465 -23.44 -16.77 3.71
C TYR A 465 -24.25 -15.94 2.71
N GLN A 466 -23.57 -15.17 1.87
CA GLN A 466 -24.15 -14.45 0.75
C GLN A 466 -23.85 -15.19 -0.55
N SER A 467 -24.79 -16.02 -0.99
CA SER A 467 -24.62 -16.88 -2.17
C SER A 467 -24.33 -16.12 -3.47
N GLN A 468 -24.89 -14.92 -3.64
CA GLN A 468 -24.64 -14.08 -4.82
C GLN A 468 -23.17 -13.66 -4.95
N TYR A 469 -22.47 -13.49 -3.82
CA TYR A 469 -21.08 -13.03 -3.76
C TYR A 469 -20.11 -14.12 -3.33
N LYS A 470 -20.61 -15.34 -3.07
CA LYS A 470 -19.83 -16.48 -2.54
C LYS A 470 -18.99 -16.06 -1.33
N SER A 471 -19.60 -15.37 -0.38
CA SER A 471 -18.86 -14.76 0.73
C SER A 471 -19.54 -14.98 2.07
N CYS A 472 -18.75 -14.90 3.14
CA CYS A 472 -19.20 -15.11 4.51
C CYS A 472 -18.91 -13.86 5.34
N ILE A 473 -19.96 -13.09 5.62
CA ILE A 473 -19.82 -11.78 6.25
C ILE A 473 -20.44 -11.77 7.65
N CYS A 474 -19.91 -10.92 8.53
CA CYS A 474 -20.53 -10.70 9.83
C CYS A 474 -21.85 -9.92 9.68
N PRO A 475 -22.92 -10.26 10.42
CA PRO A 475 -24.12 -9.43 10.47
C PRO A 475 -23.78 -8.00 10.92
N HIS A 476 -24.59 -7.00 10.54
CA HIS A 476 -24.33 -5.57 10.82
C HIS A 476 -24.10 -5.21 12.29
N GLN A 477 -24.65 -6.00 13.22
CA GLN A 477 -24.47 -5.80 14.66
C GLN A 477 -23.25 -6.53 15.26
N TYR A 478 -22.48 -7.24 14.44
CA TYR A 478 -21.26 -7.95 14.83
C TYR A 478 -20.06 -7.32 14.12
N TYR A 479 -18.87 -7.46 14.71
CA TYR A 479 -17.61 -7.18 14.02
C TYR A 479 -16.84 -8.46 13.73
N ASP A 480 -15.96 -8.38 12.74
CA ASP A 480 -15.07 -9.47 12.37
C ASP A 480 -13.84 -9.51 13.29
N ASP A 481 -13.81 -10.43 14.24
CA ASP A 481 -12.64 -10.72 15.04
C ASP A 481 -11.69 -11.63 14.25
N LYS A 482 -10.82 -11.01 13.44
CA LYS A 482 -9.84 -11.74 12.63
C LYS A 482 -8.88 -12.60 13.46
N VAL A 483 -8.66 -12.26 14.73
CA VAL A 483 -7.75 -13.00 15.62
C VAL A 483 -8.39 -14.31 16.04
N ASN A 484 -9.66 -14.27 16.48
CA ASN A 484 -10.41 -15.46 16.89
C ASN A 484 -11.21 -16.08 15.74
N GLN A 485 -11.13 -15.51 14.53
CA GLN A 485 -11.77 -15.95 13.29
C GLN A 485 -13.31 -16.05 13.36
N ASN A 486 -13.96 -15.26 14.23
CA ASN A 486 -15.41 -15.29 14.44
C ASN A 486 -16.04 -13.89 14.43
N CYS A 487 -17.37 -13.85 14.29
CA CYS A 487 -18.13 -12.62 14.46
C CYS A 487 -18.49 -12.47 15.94
N LYS A 488 -18.12 -11.33 16.53
CA LYS A 488 -18.45 -11.00 17.93
C LYS A 488 -19.46 -9.89 18.01
N SER A 489 -20.41 -10.06 18.92
CA SER A 489 -21.46 -9.10 19.25
C SER A 489 -21.02 -8.18 20.39
N TYR A 490 -21.86 -7.18 20.70
CA TYR A 490 -21.65 -6.35 21.88
C TYR A 490 -21.65 -7.15 23.19
N SER A 491 -22.43 -8.23 23.29
CA SER A 491 -22.46 -9.05 24.51
C SER A 491 -21.16 -9.79 24.77
N ASP A 492 -20.40 -10.12 23.72
CA ASP A 492 -19.09 -10.76 23.82
C ASP A 492 -17.99 -9.79 24.29
N LEU A 493 -18.29 -8.49 24.29
CA LEU A 493 -17.40 -7.39 24.68
C LEU A 493 -17.71 -6.82 26.07
N LEU A 494 -18.51 -7.52 26.89
CA LEU A 494 -18.96 -7.05 28.21
C LEU A 494 -19.77 -5.73 28.16
N LEU A 495 -20.41 -5.44 27.03
CA LEU A 495 -21.21 -4.24 26.82
C LEU A 495 -22.68 -4.51 27.18
N ILE A 496 -23.28 -3.63 27.96
CA ILE A 496 -24.70 -3.65 28.33
C ILE A 496 -25.39 -2.46 27.67
N ILE A 497 -26.56 -2.65 27.09
CA ILE A 497 -27.32 -1.58 26.43
C ILE A 497 -28.43 -1.12 27.37
N ASN A 498 -28.43 0.17 27.71
CA ASN A 498 -29.53 0.80 28.43
C ASN A 498 -30.29 1.79 27.54
N GLU A 499 -31.62 1.78 27.66
CA GLU A 499 -32.50 2.73 26.98
C GLU A 499 -32.52 4.07 27.72
N MET A 500 -32.31 5.17 26.99
CA MET A 500 -32.44 6.53 27.51
C MET A 500 -33.68 7.25 26.97
N GLN A 501 -34.26 8.14 27.78
CA GLN A 501 -35.35 9.02 27.36
C GLN A 501 -34.88 10.01 26.28
N ILE A 502 -35.77 10.30 25.33
CA ILE A 502 -35.47 10.94 24.04
C ILE A 502 -35.43 12.47 24.12
N GLU A 503 -34.47 13.09 23.43
CA GLU A 503 -34.55 14.49 22.98
C GLU A 503 -35.33 14.60 21.66
N ASN A 504 -36.30 15.52 21.62
CA ASN A 504 -37.20 15.73 20.48
C ASN A 504 -36.45 16.38 19.31
N GLY A 505 -36.13 15.59 18.28
CA GLY A 505 -35.59 16.08 17.00
C GLY A 505 -36.21 15.35 15.81
N CYS A 506 -36.22 16.00 14.63
CA CYS A 506 -36.78 15.42 13.41
C CYS A 506 -35.96 14.26 12.87
N LYS A 507 -36.63 13.25 12.31
CA LYS A 507 -35.96 12.08 11.72
C LYS A 507 -35.19 12.48 10.46
N PHE A 508 -34.16 11.69 10.10
CA PHE A 508 -33.43 11.86 8.85
C PHE A 508 -34.38 11.91 7.63
N GLY A 509 -34.14 12.85 6.71
CA GLY A 509 -35.04 13.14 5.59
C GLY A 509 -36.20 14.07 5.93
N TYR A 510 -36.27 14.60 7.16
CA TYR A 510 -37.22 15.60 7.61
C TYR A 510 -36.46 16.81 8.18
N PHE A 511 -37.04 18.00 8.05
CA PHE A 511 -36.54 19.24 8.62
C PHE A 511 -37.55 19.83 9.62
N GLU A 512 -37.08 20.71 10.50
CA GLU A 512 -37.89 21.30 11.57
C GLU A 512 -38.62 22.57 11.08
N PHE A 513 -39.95 22.55 11.15
CA PHE A 513 -40.83 23.68 10.80
C PHE A 513 -41.93 23.84 11.86
N ASP A 514 -41.95 24.98 12.54
CA ASP A 514 -42.90 25.31 13.61
C ASP A 514 -43.11 24.19 14.65
N ASP A 515 -42.00 23.71 15.23
CA ASP A 515 -41.96 22.60 16.21
C ASP A 515 -42.52 21.25 15.70
N SER A 516 -42.75 21.14 14.38
CA SER A 516 -43.16 19.93 13.68
C SER A 516 -42.09 19.48 12.67
N CYS A 517 -42.12 18.21 12.27
CA CYS A 517 -41.17 17.65 11.32
C CYS A 517 -41.81 17.47 9.95
N GLN A 518 -41.28 18.15 8.95
CA GLN A 518 -41.76 18.12 7.56
C GLN A 518 -40.77 17.37 6.68
N ALA A 519 -41.24 16.57 5.72
CA ALA A 519 -40.38 15.80 4.84
C ALA A 519 -39.60 16.72 3.88
N CYS A 520 -38.33 16.41 3.61
CA CYS A 520 -37.57 17.08 2.56
C CYS A 520 -38.16 16.78 1.17
N PRO A 521 -38.11 17.72 0.20
CA PRO A 521 -38.65 17.50 -1.13
C PRO A 521 -37.96 16.33 -1.86
N SER A 522 -38.73 15.32 -2.30
CA SER A 522 -38.28 14.28 -3.22
C SER A 522 -39.19 14.20 -4.45
N ILE A 523 -38.69 14.61 -5.61
CA ILE A 523 -39.42 14.53 -6.88
C ILE A 523 -39.02 13.19 -7.53
N ILE A 524 -40.00 12.38 -7.94
CA ILE A 524 -39.93 11.25 -8.89
C ILE A 524 -39.89 9.81 -8.31
N SER A 525 -39.04 9.41 -7.37
CA SER A 525 -39.05 8.02 -6.84
C SER A 525 -38.24 7.80 -5.56
N ASN A 526 -38.47 6.67 -4.86
CA ASN A 526 -37.67 6.24 -3.69
C ASN A 526 -36.17 6.02 -4.00
N SER A 527 -35.76 5.98 -5.28
CA SER A 527 -34.37 5.85 -5.70
C SER A 527 -33.68 7.19 -5.97
N LEU A 528 -34.39 8.31 -5.84
CA LEU A 528 -33.90 9.65 -6.16
C LEU A 528 -33.97 10.55 -4.92
N THR A 529 -32.82 11.01 -4.44
CA THR A 529 -32.75 12.01 -3.38
C THR A 529 -32.59 13.38 -4.02
N THR A 530 -33.65 14.20 -4.01
CA THR A 530 -33.73 15.41 -4.86
C THR A 530 -33.15 16.68 -4.21
N CYS A 531 -32.97 16.71 -2.90
CA CYS A 531 -32.48 17.90 -2.20
C CYS A 531 -31.46 17.56 -1.10
N LEU A 532 -30.18 17.51 -1.47
CA LEU A 532 -29.10 17.24 -0.52
C LEU A 532 -29.02 18.34 0.56
N GLU A 533 -29.26 19.58 0.20
CA GLU A 533 -29.16 20.74 1.09
C GLU A 533 -30.19 20.70 2.23
N CYS A 534 -31.38 20.18 1.97
CA CYS A 534 -32.41 19.96 3.02
C CYS A 534 -31.97 18.90 4.03
N ILE A 535 -31.41 17.79 3.53
CA ILE A 535 -30.91 16.69 4.36
C ILE A 535 -29.73 17.14 5.22
N GLN A 536 -28.85 17.97 4.67
CA GLN A 536 -27.67 18.47 5.37
C GLN A 536 -27.98 19.57 6.40
N ASN A 537 -29.08 20.31 6.24
CA ASN A 537 -29.40 21.47 7.08
C ASN A 537 -30.80 21.40 7.70
N VAL A 538 -31.08 20.34 8.46
CA VAL A 538 -32.38 20.03 9.09
C VAL A 538 -33.02 21.19 9.88
N LYS A 539 -32.22 22.08 10.51
CA LYS A 539 -32.74 23.23 11.30
C LYS A 539 -32.80 24.53 10.50
N GLY A 540 -31.82 24.76 9.63
CA GLY A 540 -31.64 26.03 8.93
C GLY A 540 -32.25 26.07 7.53
N TRP A 541 -32.60 24.93 6.94
CA TRP A 541 -33.08 24.87 5.55
C TRP A 541 -34.33 25.73 5.34
N LYS A 542 -35.21 25.85 6.34
CA LYS A 542 -36.40 26.73 6.27
C LYS A 542 -36.09 28.21 6.00
N GLN A 543 -34.89 28.66 6.38
CA GLN A 543 -34.45 30.04 6.24
C GLN A 543 -33.98 30.33 4.81
N ASN A 544 -33.57 29.29 4.08
CA ASN A 544 -33.08 29.36 2.71
C ASN A 544 -33.39 28.04 2.00
N SER A 545 -34.65 27.85 1.62
CA SER A 545 -35.22 26.57 1.18
C SER A 545 -34.90 26.25 -0.27
N TYR A 546 -33.61 26.16 -0.62
CA TYR A 546 -33.17 25.83 -1.97
C TYR A 546 -32.65 24.40 -2.07
N CYS A 547 -32.65 23.88 -3.30
CA CYS A 547 -31.95 22.66 -3.67
C CYS A 547 -31.13 22.94 -4.92
N GLN A 548 -29.83 22.65 -4.88
CA GLN A 548 -28.92 22.78 -6.02
C GLN A 548 -28.41 21.41 -6.45
N THR A 549 -28.33 20.47 -5.50
CA THR A 549 -27.70 19.18 -5.70
C THR A 549 -28.73 18.06 -5.66
N THR A 550 -28.92 17.41 -6.81
CA THR A 550 -29.73 16.18 -6.92
C THR A 550 -28.81 14.96 -6.98
N LEU A 551 -29.08 13.96 -6.14
CA LEU A 551 -28.35 12.69 -6.11
C LEU A 551 -29.17 11.60 -6.82
N TYR A 552 -28.69 11.17 -7.99
CA TYR A 552 -29.31 10.10 -8.76
C TYR A 552 -28.64 8.75 -8.47
N ILE A 553 -29.42 7.77 -8.00
CA ILE A 553 -29.00 6.38 -7.84
C ILE A 553 -29.79 5.51 -8.83
N ASN A 554 -29.11 4.72 -9.67
CA ASN A 554 -29.81 3.80 -10.57
C ASN A 554 -30.34 2.57 -9.84
N SER A 555 -31.11 1.75 -10.56
CA SER A 555 -31.66 0.47 -10.10
C SER A 555 -30.63 -0.54 -9.60
N ASN A 556 -29.36 -0.40 -10.01
CA ASN A 556 -28.27 -1.29 -9.59
C ASN A 556 -27.53 -0.73 -8.36
N GLY A 557 -28.04 0.35 -7.78
CA GLY A 557 -27.45 0.99 -6.61
C GLY A 557 -26.35 2.00 -6.94
N TYR A 558 -25.89 2.18 -8.18
CA TYR A 558 -24.79 3.11 -8.48
C TYR A 558 -25.25 4.57 -8.55
N THR A 559 -24.45 5.50 -8.02
CA THR A 559 -24.63 6.94 -8.27
C THR A 559 -24.35 7.20 -9.74
N VAL A 560 -25.38 7.54 -10.51
CA VAL A 560 -25.19 7.80 -11.94
C VAL A 560 -24.81 9.26 -12.19
N LYS A 561 -25.24 10.16 -11.31
CA LYS A 561 -24.95 11.59 -11.44
C LYS A 561 -25.25 12.33 -10.14
N THR A 562 -24.27 13.08 -9.63
CA THR A 562 -24.53 14.24 -8.77
C THR A 562 -24.66 15.42 -9.72
N ILE A 563 -25.88 15.88 -9.96
CA ILE A 563 -26.09 17.08 -10.79
C ILE A 563 -26.11 18.25 -9.82
N SER A 564 -25.02 19.02 -9.77
CA SER A 564 -25.09 20.40 -9.33
C SER A 564 -25.63 21.18 -10.52
N GLU A 565 -26.86 21.67 -10.42
CA GLU A 565 -27.37 22.64 -11.39
C GLU A 565 -26.65 23.98 -11.15
N GLU A 566 -26.43 24.75 -12.22
CA GLU A 566 -25.89 26.12 -12.07
C GLU A 566 -26.89 27.03 -11.35
N ASP A 567 -28.19 26.71 -11.47
CA ASP A 567 -29.29 27.45 -10.88
C ASP A 567 -29.81 26.79 -9.58
N TYR A 568 -30.24 27.63 -8.64
CA TYR A 568 -30.85 27.21 -7.38
C TYR A 568 -32.36 27.02 -7.55
N ASN A 569 -32.89 25.83 -7.22
CA ASN A 569 -34.33 25.61 -7.16
C ASN A 569 -34.84 25.96 -5.75
N TYR A 570 -35.44 27.14 -5.59
CA TYR A 570 -36.06 27.57 -4.33
C TYR A 570 -37.44 26.94 -4.14
N TYR A 571 -37.80 26.60 -2.91
CA TYR A 571 -39.08 25.97 -2.53
C TYR A 571 -39.88 26.87 -1.60
N VAL A 572 -41.18 26.95 -1.86
CA VAL A 572 -42.18 27.55 -0.97
C VAL A 572 -43.13 26.48 -0.46
N PHE A 573 -43.63 26.64 0.76
CA PHE A 573 -44.56 25.71 1.41
C PHE A 573 -45.89 26.41 1.63
N ASP A 574 -46.94 25.89 1.00
CA ASP A 574 -48.29 26.47 1.05
C ASP A 574 -49.12 26.00 2.26
N GLY A 575 -48.50 25.21 3.15
CA GLY A 575 -49.15 24.56 4.29
C GLY A 575 -49.52 23.10 4.05
N SER A 576 -49.43 22.60 2.82
CA SER A 576 -49.72 21.21 2.46
C SER A 576 -48.61 20.55 1.63
N GLU A 577 -48.09 21.22 0.61
CA GLU A 577 -47.07 20.70 -0.30
C GLU A 577 -45.97 21.74 -0.57
N PHE A 578 -44.80 21.26 -1.01
CA PHE A 578 -43.72 22.12 -1.48
C PHE A 578 -43.88 22.38 -2.98
N SER A 579 -43.79 23.63 -3.39
CA SER A 579 -43.74 24.02 -4.80
C SER A 579 -42.44 24.79 -5.11
N ILE A 580 -41.88 24.55 -6.30
CA ILE A 580 -40.68 25.24 -6.77
C ILE A 580 -41.07 26.69 -7.10
N CYS A 581 -40.46 27.66 -6.42
CA CYS A 581 -40.57 29.07 -6.79
C CYS A 581 -39.60 29.37 -7.93
N ARG A 582 -40.14 29.69 -9.11
CA ARG A 582 -39.35 29.86 -10.34
C ARG A 582 -38.67 31.22 -10.47
N PHE A 583 -39.09 32.20 -9.67
CA PHE A 583 -38.65 33.60 -9.78
C PHE A 583 -38.33 34.24 -8.42
N CYS A 584 -37.97 33.43 -7.40
CA CYS A 584 -37.54 33.92 -6.10
C CYS A 584 -36.01 33.97 -6.04
N ASP A 585 -35.43 35.12 -5.73
CA ASP A 585 -33.97 35.23 -5.56
C ASP A 585 -33.50 34.69 -4.20
N GLN A 586 -34.36 34.71 -3.17
CA GLN A 586 -34.18 34.06 -1.86
C GLN A 586 -35.56 33.88 -1.19
N SER A 587 -35.86 32.68 -0.66
CA SER A 587 -37.11 32.44 0.08
C SER A 587 -36.86 31.76 1.43
N SER A 588 -37.36 32.36 2.50
CA SER A 588 -37.79 31.60 3.67
C SER A 588 -39.13 30.94 3.34
N LEU A 589 -39.38 29.73 3.85
CA LEU A 589 -40.62 28.95 3.58
C LEU A 589 -41.93 29.72 3.83
N SER A 590 -41.90 30.77 4.64
CA SER A 590 -43.06 31.55 5.12
C SER A 590 -43.22 32.94 4.49
N ASN A 591 -42.52 33.29 3.40
CA ASN A 591 -42.67 34.61 2.78
C ASN A 591 -43.90 34.69 1.86
N LEU A 592 -45.04 35.10 2.42
CA LEU A 592 -46.31 35.31 1.71
C LEU A 592 -46.19 36.28 0.51
N ASP A 593 -45.29 37.27 0.59
CA ASP A 593 -45.06 38.22 -0.51
C ASP A 593 -44.42 37.54 -1.73
N ASN A 594 -43.55 36.54 -1.51
CA ASN A 594 -42.92 35.77 -2.59
C ASN A 594 -43.92 34.82 -3.28
N LEU A 595 -44.80 34.17 -2.50
CA LEU A 595 -45.94 33.40 -3.04
C LEU A 595 -46.85 34.29 -3.89
N TYR A 596 -47.11 35.52 -3.44
CA TYR A 596 -47.93 36.48 -4.16
C TYR A 596 -47.22 37.04 -5.40
N GLN A 597 -45.89 37.22 -5.37
CA GLN A 597 -45.08 37.64 -6.52
C GLN A 597 -44.99 36.57 -7.60
N ASP A 598 -44.74 35.30 -7.25
CA ASP A 598 -44.70 34.20 -8.21
C ASP A 598 -46.10 33.98 -8.84
N PHE A 599 -47.15 34.01 -8.02
CA PHE A 599 -48.54 33.98 -8.49
C PHE A 599 -48.87 35.17 -9.40
N ASN A 600 -48.54 36.41 -9.02
CA ASN A 600 -48.77 37.61 -9.84
C ASN A 600 -47.94 37.59 -11.12
N PHE A 601 -46.74 37.03 -11.13
CA PHE A 601 -45.92 36.92 -12.33
C PHE A 601 -46.50 35.88 -13.31
N LEU A 602 -46.90 34.71 -12.79
CA LEU A 602 -47.57 33.67 -13.58
C LEU A 602 -48.92 34.16 -14.13
N THR A 603 -49.71 34.89 -13.33
CA THR A 603 -51.01 35.45 -13.76
C THR A 603 -50.88 36.72 -14.59
N SER A 604 -49.87 37.56 -14.40
CA SER A 604 -49.65 38.77 -15.23
C SER A 604 -49.24 38.42 -16.65
N LYS A 605 -48.46 37.35 -16.85
CA LYS A 605 -48.19 36.81 -18.19
C LYS A 605 -49.46 36.27 -18.88
N PHE A 606 -50.44 35.81 -18.11
CA PHE A 606 -51.74 35.39 -18.63
C PHE A 606 -52.69 36.59 -18.88
N MET A 607 -52.68 37.60 -17.99
CA MET A 607 -53.49 38.83 -18.09
C MET A 607 -53.02 39.79 -19.19
N LEU A 608 -51.76 39.70 -19.61
CA LEU A 608 -51.19 40.49 -20.71
C LEU A 608 -51.46 39.90 -22.10
N PHE A 609 -52.18 38.77 -22.20
CA PHE A 609 -52.37 38.07 -23.46
C PHE A 609 -53.42 38.72 -24.39
N CYS A 610 -54.30 39.59 -23.90
CA CYS A 610 -55.21 40.43 -24.71
C CYS A 610 -55.81 41.56 -23.87
N LYS A 611 -55.11 42.69 -23.70
CA LYS A 611 -55.77 43.91 -23.21
C LYS A 611 -56.38 44.64 -24.42
N PHE A 612 -57.60 44.24 -24.78
CA PHE A 612 -58.48 45.03 -25.65
C PHE A 612 -58.76 46.36 -24.94
N ASN A 613 -58.23 47.45 -25.47
CA ASN A 613 -58.46 48.77 -24.90
C ASN A 613 -59.83 49.29 -25.39
N ASN A 614 -60.84 49.18 -24.53
CA ASN A 614 -62.05 49.99 -24.65
C ASN A 614 -61.67 51.45 -24.37
N ASN A 615 -61.39 52.26 -25.41
CA ASN A 615 -61.70 53.70 -25.50
C ASN A 615 -61.16 54.33 -26.79
N ILE A 616 -62.04 54.48 -27.78
CA ILE A 616 -62.42 55.71 -28.49
C ILE A 616 -61.29 56.71 -28.84
N PHE A 617 -61.06 56.84 -30.16
CA PHE A 617 -60.33 57.87 -30.93
C PHE A 617 -58.80 58.00 -30.70
N ASP A 618 -58.01 57.18 -31.40
CA ASP A 618 -56.99 57.73 -32.31
C ASP A 618 -56.58 56.71 -33.39
N THR A 619 -56.54 57.14 -34.65
CA THR A 619 -56.50 56.29 -35.86
C THR A 619 -55.15 56.31 -36.57
N SER A 620 -54.04 56.40 -35.85
CA SER A 620 -52.72 56.33 -36.48
C SER A 620 -51.70 55.62 -35.61
N PHE A 621 -51.75 54.28 -35.60
CA PHE A 621 -50.59 53.37 -35.64
C PHE A 621 -51.13 51.93 -35.60
N ILE A 622 -51.36 51.35 -36.79
CA ILE A 622 -51.53 49.91 -36.95
C ILE A 622 -50.12 49.33 -37.02
N ASN A 623 -49.70 48.70 -35.93
CA ASN A 623 -49.10 47.37 -35.95
C ASN A 623 -49.29 46.79 -34.55
N ASP A 624 -50.18 45.82 -34.46
CA ASP A 624 -50.37 44.93 -33.32
C ASP A 624 -49.03 44.31 -32.93
N ILE A 625 -48.41 44.81 -31.86
CA ILE A 625 -47.27 44.15 -31.24
C ILE A 625 -47.81 43.33 -30.07
N CYS A 626 -48.26 42.12 -30.37
CA CYS A 626 -48.11 41.03 -29.41
C CYS A 626 -46.60 40.85 -29.13
N PHE A 627 -46.25 40.58 -27.87
CA PHE A 627 -44.85 40.54 -27.38
C PHE A 627 -43.86 39.93 -28.37
N GLU A 628 -42.72 40.61 -28.56
CA GLU A 628 -41.57 40.06 -29.28
C GLU A 628 -41.16 38.71 -28.67
N CYS A 629 -40.84 37.79 -29.56
CA CYS A 629 -40.43 36.45 -29.18
C CYS A 629 -39.12 36.49 -28.37
N ASN A 630 -39.22 36.36 -27.05
CA ASN A 630 -38.06 36.45 -26.16
C ASN A 630 -37.20 35.17 -26.11
N LEU A 631 -37.45 34.21 -27.00
CA LEU A 631 -36.57 33.05 -27.15
C LEU A 631 -35.29 33.51 -27.88
N PRO A 632 -34.08 33.27 -27.31
CA PRO A 632 -32.83 33.71 -27.89
C PRO A 632 -32.71 33.22 -29.34
N ASN A 633 -32.42 34.16 -30.24
CA ASN A 633 -32.23 33.87 -31.66
C ASN A 633 -33.45 33.27 -32.38
N CYS A 634 -34.62 33.31 -31.74
CA CYS A 634 -35.89 32.99 -32.36
C CYS A 634 -36.44 34.22 -33.08
N ARG A 635 -36.90 34.01 -34.31
CA ARG A 635 -37.57 35.02 -35.13
C ARG A 635 -39.08 34.97 -34.93
N ILE A 636 -39.66 33.77 -34.81
CA ILE A 636 -41.10 33.55 -34.61
C ILE A 636 -41.28 32.42 -33.60
N CYS A 637 -42.05 32.62 -32.53
CA CYS A 637 -42.43 31.55 -31.60
C CYS A 637 -43.95 31.36 -31.50
N SER A 638 -44.35 30.16 -31.08
CA SER A 638 -45.71 29.81 -30.68
C SER A 638 -45.76 29.59 -29.18
N LEU A 639 -46.88 29.98 -28.56
CA LEU A 639 -47.19 29.67 -27.18
C LEU A 639 -48.02 28.37 -27.14
N GLU A 640 -47.53 27.36 -26.41
CA GLU A 640 -48.34 26.21 -25.99
C GLU A 640 -48.66 26.36 -24.49
N ILE A 641 -49.70 25.68 -24.01
CA ILE A 641 -50.16 25.78 -22.60
C ILE A 641 -49.04 25.46 -21.60
N THR A 642 -48.07 24.64 -22.01
CA THR A 642 -46.98 24.17 -21.14
C THR A 642 -45.68 24.94 -21.32
N HIS A 643 -45.43 25.57 -22.47
CA HIS A 643 -44.18 26.29 -22.76
C HIS A 643 -44.26 27.15 -24.04
N ILE A 644 -43.34 28.10 -24.19
CA ILE A 644 -43.13 28.84 -25.44
C ILE A 644 -42.10 28.07 -26.27
N ARG A 645 -42.40 27.79 -27.54
CA ARG A 645 -41.46 27.14 -28.46
C ARG A 645 -41.20 28.01 -29.68
N CYS A 646 -39.97 27.98 -30.19
CA CYS A 646 -39.63 28.66 -31.43
C CYS A 646 -40.16 27.89 -32.64
N ILE A 647 -40.73 28.60 -33.61
CA ILE A 647 -41.20 28.06 -34.90
C ILE A 647 -40.21 28.41 -36.01
N GLN A 648 -39.48 29.52 -35.87
CA GLN A 648 -38.52 29.96 -36.88
C GLN A 648 -37.37 30.72 -36.23
N CYS A 649 -36.14 30.35 -36.54
CA CYS A 649 -34.93 31.00 -36.03
C CYS A 649 -34.45 32.18 -36.88
N LYS A 650 -33.57 33.02 -36.31
CA LYS A 650 -32.79 34.03 -37.04
C LYS A 650 -31.80 33.34 -37.99
N ILE A 651 -31.38 34.03 -39.06
CA ILE A 651 -30.73 33.47 -40.28
C ILE A 651 -29.47 32.60 -40.02
N SER A 652 -28.79 32.80 -38.89
CA SER A 652 -27.59 32.07 -38.46
C SER A 652 -27.84 30.90 -37.49
N PHE A 653 -29.10 30.52 -37.26
CA PHE A 653 -29.48 29.50 -36.28
C PHE A 653 -30.40 28.45 -36.90
N ASN A 654 -30.27 27.19 -36.46
CA ASN A 654 -31.14 26.10 -36.86
C ASN A 654 -32.17 25.82 -35.77
N LEU A 655 -33.41 25.55 -36.18
CA LEU A 655 -34.47 25.18 -35.26
C LEU A 655 -34.39 23.67 -34.97
N ILE A 656 -34.10 23.31 -33.72
CA ILE A 656 -34.12 21.93 -33.25
C ILE A 656 -35.03 21.87 -32.02
N ASN A 657 -36.12 21.11 -32.10
CA ASN A 657 -37.08 20.92 -31.01
C ASN A 657 -37.59 22.23 -30.35
N GLY A 658 -37.86 23.25 -31.16
CA GLY A 658 -38.38 24.52 -30.64
C GLY A 658 -37.33 25.47 -30.06
N ILE A 659 -36.04 25.17 -30.19
CA ILE A 659 -34.93 26.01 -29.73
C ILE A 659 -34.02 26.33 -30.92
N CYS A 660 -33.53 27.58 -30.97
CA CYS A 660 -32.64 28.06 -32.01
C CYS A 660 -31.18 27.88 -31.62
N THR A 661 -30.52 26.87 -32.17
CA THR A 661 -29.11 26.58 -31.92
C THR A 661 -28.22 27.23 -32.98
N ASN A 662 -27.07 27.73 -32.57
CA ASN A 662 -26.17 28.49 -33.43
C ASN A 662 -25.57 27.57 -34.51
N LYS A 663 -25.63 27.96 -35.78
CA LYS A 663 -24.93 27.20 -36.85
C LYS A 663 -23.43 27.08 -36.59
N PHE A 664 -22.85 27.98 -35.78
CA PHE A 664 -21.42 28.00 -35.45
C PHE A 664 -21.01 27.14 -34.24
N GLU A 665 -21.94 26.66 -33.39
CA GLU A 665 -21.57 25.68 -32.34
C GLU A 665 -21.25 24.29 -32.91
N VAL A 666 -21.55 24.06 -34.19
CA VAL A 666 -21.12 22.88 -34.95
C VAL A 666 -19.71 23.07 -35.56
N GLN A 667 -19.09 24.25 -35.43
CA GLN A 667 -17.79 24.57 -36.07
C GLN A 667 -16.58 24.64 -35.12
N LYS A 668 -16.69 24.18 -33.86
CA LYS A 668 -15.50 23.81 -33.06
C LYS A 668 -14.86 22.47 -33.50
N ASN A 669 -15.31 21.88 -34.60
CA ASN A 669 -14.89 20.58 -35.12
C ASN A 669 -13.68 20.58 -36.07
N ASN A 670 -12.93 21.67 -36.21
CA ASN A 670 -11.80 21.70 -37.16
C ASN A 670 -10.45 21.21 -36.58
N SER A 671 -10.32 21.06 -35.26
CA SER A 671 -9.12 20.48 -34.65
C SER A 671 -9.29 18.96 -34.47
N CYS A 672 -8.72 18.17 -35.37
CA CYS A 672 -8.75 16.70 -35.27
C CYS A 672 -7.66 16.25 -34.30
N ILE A 673 -8.03 16.14 -33.02
CA ILE A 673 -7.12 15.76 -31.96
C ILE A 673 -7.27 14.25 -31.67
N PRO A 674 -6.17 13.49 -31.62
CA PRO A 674 -6.17 12.05 -31.31
C PRO A 674 -7.03 11.71 -30.07
N PRO A 675 -7.89 10.68 -30.13
CA PRO A 675 -7.98 9.65 -31.18
C PRO A 675 -8.80 10.07 -32.41
N LEU A 676 -9.21 11.33 -32.56
CA LEU A 676 -9.80 11.82 -33.80
C LEU A 676 -8.69 12.07 -34.84
N TYR A 677 -8.98 11.79 -36.11
CA TYR A 677 -8.10 12.09 -37.24
C TYR A 677 -8.89 12.79 -38.35
N LYS A 678 -8.17 13.50 -39.21
CA LYS A 678 -8.76 14.18 -40.37
C LYS A 678 -8.97 13.18 -41.49
N ASN A 679 -10.21 12.99 -41.91
CA ASN A 679 -10.56 12.13 -43.03
C ASN A 679 -10.27 12.80 -44.38
N SER A 680 -10.43 12.03 -45.45
CA SER A 680 -10.32 12.41 -46.87
C SER A 680 -11.17 13.62 -47.30
N ASN A 681 -12.25 13.92 -46.58
CA ASN A 681 -13.12 15.08 -46.82
C ASN A 681 -12.72 16.32 -46.00
N GLY A 682 -11.74 16.18 -45.12
CA GLY A 682 -11.30 17.20 -44.17
C GLY A 682 -12.08 17.26 -42.86
N GLU A 683 -12.91 16.26 -42.56
CA GLU A 683 -13.72 16.17 -41.34
C GLU A 683 -12.98 15.34 -40.27
N CYS A 684 -13.17 15.67 -38.99
CA CYS A 684 -12.60 14.88 -37.90
C CYS A 684 -13.46 13.64 -37.60
N LYS A 685 -12.88 12.45 -37.72
CA LYS A 685 -13.50 11.15 -37.38
C LYS A 685 -12.73 10.46 -36.27
N ARG A 686 -13.42 9.69 -35.43
CA ARG A 686 -12.77 8.84 -34.42
C ARG A 686 -12.05 7.67 -35.07
N CYS A 687 -10.81 7.43 -34.65
CA CYS A 687 -10.03 6.24 -35.01
C CYS A 687 -10.73 4.98 -34.50
N ILE A 688 -11.04 4.06 -35.41
CA ILE A 688 -11.67 2.77 -35.10
C ILE A 688 -10.66 1.63 -34.94
N LEU A 689 -9.39 1.88 -35.30
CA LEU A 689 -8.33 0.89 -35.19
C LEU A 689 -7.92 0.74 -33.71
N ALA A 690 -8.08 -0.47 -33.17
CA ALA A 690 -7.61 -0.80 -31.83
C ALA A 690 -6.09 -0.61 -31.74
N ASN A 691 -5.60 -0.16 -30.58
CA ASN A 691 -4.19 0.07 -30.30
C ASN A 691 -3.49 1.07 -31.24
N CYS A 692 -4.23 1.90 -31.97
CA CYS A 692 -3.69 2.96 -32.80
C CYS A 692 -3.75 4.32 -32.08
N LYS A 693 -2.60 4.99 -31.91
CA LYS A 693 -2.52 6.35 -31.34
C LYS A 693 -2.93 7.41 -32.37
N TYR A 694 -2.46 7.27 -33.61
CA TYR A 694 -2.66 8.27 -34.66
C TYR A 694 -3.15 7.63 -35.96
N CYS A 695 -4.47 7.67 -36.18
CA CYS A 695 -5.08 7.23 -37.44
C CYS A 695 -4.89 8.26 -38.56
N PHE A 696 -4.95 7.81 -39.81
CA PHE A 696 -5.03 8.66 -41.00
C PHE A 696 -5.70 7.91 -42.16
N GLU A 697 -6.35 8.60 -43.09
CA GLU A 697 -6.84 8.00 -44.34
C GLU A 697 -5.82 8.15 -45.48
N PHE A 698 -5.70 7.12 -46.32
CA PHE A 698 -4.86 7.12 -47.52
C PHE A 698 -5.51 6.31 -48.65
N ASN A 699 -5.10 6.57 -49.90
CA ASN A 699 -5.53 5.80 -51.07
C ASN A 699 -4.61 4.57 -51.25
N LYS A 700 -5.19 3.36 -51.34
CA LYS A 700 -4.41 2.11 -51.48
C LYS A 700 -3.61 2.01 -52.77
N ILE A 701 -4.05 2.69 -53.84
CA ILE A 701 -3.38 2.66 -55.15
C ILE A 701 -2.32 3.76 -55.23
N ASP A 702 -2.66 4.97 -54.77
CA ASP A 702 -1.77 6.13 -54.80
C ASP A 702 -1.47 6.62 -53.38
N LEU A 703 -0.40 6.11 -52.78
CA LEU A 703 0.02 6.48 -51.42
C LEU A 703 0.32 7.97 -51.26
N GLN A 704 0.54 8.70 -52.37
CA GLN A 704 0.71 10.15 -52.34
C GLN A 704 -0.57 10.88 -51.91
N LYS A 705 -1.74 10.25 -52.07
CA LYS A 705 -3.00 10.72 -51.52
C LYS A 705 -3.16 10.24 -50.09
N SER A 706 -2.65 11.04 -49.16
CA SER A 706 -2.72 10.78 -47.72
C SER A 706 -3.12 12.02 -46.94
N THR A 707 -3.95 11.83 -45.93
CA THR A 707 -4.38 12.88 -44.99
C THR A 707 -3.26 13.33 -44.05
N LEU A 708 -2.12 12.62 -44.00
CA LEU A 708 -0.92 13.04 -43.28
C LEU A 708 -0.24 14.26 -43.93
N HIS A 709 -0.50 14.54 -45.20
CA HIS A 709 0.03 15.70 -45.89
C HIS A 709 -0.79 16.96 -45.54
N ALA A 710 -0.18 17.96 -44.90
CA ALA A 710 -0.90 19.14 -44.38
C ALA A 710 -1.76 19.89 -45.44
N GLY A 711 -1.34 19.85 -46.71
CA GLY A 711 -2.06 20.46 -47.83
C GLY A 711 -2.77 19.45 -48.75
N PHE A 712 -3.24 18.30 -48.24
CA PHE A 712 -3.92 17.33 -49.09
C PHE A 712 -5.22 17.91 -49.68
N ASN A 713 -5.46 17.66 -50.97
CA ASN A 713 -6.74 17.95 -51.59
C ASN A 713 -7.76 16.89 -51.19
N LYS A 714 -9.03 17.27 -51.04
CA LYS A 714 -10.09 16.29 -50.77
C LYS A 714 -10.05 15.17 -51.81
N PHE A 715 -10.15 13.92 -51.37
CA PHE A 715 -10.14 12.77 -52.26
C PHE A 715 -11.49 12.64 -52.96
N ASP A 716 -11.52 12.09 -54.17
CA ASP A 716 -12.78 11.85 -54.88
C ASP A 716 -13.57 10.71 -54.21
N SER A 717 -14.91 10.74 -54.26
CA SER A 717 -15.78 9.79 -53.54
C SER A 717 -15.63 8.32 -53.96
N ASP A 718 -15.03 8.07 -55.12
CA ASP A 718 -14.88 6.74 -55.73
C ASP A 718 -13.46 6.15 -55.54
N GLU A 719 -12.65 6.76 -54.67
CA GLU A 719 -11.27 6.32 -54.42
C GLU A 719 -11.19 5.11 -53.47
N ASN A 720 -10.20 4.23 -53.69
CA ASN A 720 -9.91 3.07 -52.84
C ASN A 720 -9.27 3.49 -51.50
N LEU A 721 -10.08 4.12 -50.65
CA LEU A 721 -9.64 4.65 -49.35
C LEU A 721 -9.46 3.54 -48.31
N ALA A 722 -8.42 3.70 -47.51
CA ALA A 722 -8.13 2.86 -46.37
C ALA A 722 -7.79 3.72 -45.15
N LEU A 723 -8.11 3.20 -43.98
CA LEU A 723 -7.64 3.72 -42.71
C LEU A 723 -6.26 3.13 -42.42
N GLY A 724 -5.32 3.97 -41.99
CA GLY A 724 -3.96 3.64 -41.62
C GLY A 724 -3.64 4.06 -40.19
N CYS A 725 -2.62 3.47 -39.58
CA CYS A 725 -2.07 3.93 -38.31
C CYS A 725 -0.62 4.41 -38.47
N ALA A 726 -0.37 5.68 -38.13
CA ALA A 726 0.97 6.28 -38.18
C ALA A 726 1.81 5.97 -36.93
N LEU A 727 1.14 5.65 -35.82
CA LEU A 727 1.78 5.23 -34.57
C LEU A 727 0.83 4.32 -33.78
N CYS A 728 1.22 3.07 -33.57
CA CYS A 728 0.51 2.18 -32.64
C CYS A 728 0.95 2.42 -31.18
N GLU A 729 0.23 1.82 -30.25
CA GLU A 729 0.64 1.65 -28.85
C GLU A 729 2.00 0.93 -28.74
N GLU A 730 2.66 1.05 -27.60
CA GLU A 730 3.96 0.40 -27.40
C GLU A 730 3.86 -1.12 -27.59
N ASN A 731 4.84 -1.70 -28.30
CA ASN A 731 4.87 -3.13 -28.70
C ASN A 731 3.87 -3.56 -29.78
N PHE A 732 3.20 -2.61 -30.42
CA PHE A 732 2.38 -2.87 -31.61
C PHE A 732 3.04 -2.28 -32.86
N ILE A 733 2.88 -2.96 -33.99
CA ILE A 733 3.27 -2.46 -35.32
C ILE A 733 2.04 -2.43 -36.22
N TYR A 734 1.94 -1.42 -37.08
CA TYR A 734 0.84 -1.35 -38.03
C TYR A 734 1.14 -2.22 -39.23
N ASP A 735 0.22 -3.12 -39.58
CA ASP A 735 0.32 -3.94 -40.79
C ASP A 735 -0.67 -3.41 -41.84
N PHE A 736 -0.14 -2.86 -42.94
CA PHE A 736 -0.95 -2.28 -44.01
C PHE A 736 -1.73 -3.31 -44.82
N ILE A 737 -1.35 -4.59 -44.79
CA ILE A 737 -2.06 -5.68 -45.47
C ILE A 737 -3.28 -6.09 -44.65
N ILE A 738 -3.10 -6.25 -43.34
CA ILE A 738 -4.17 -6.62 -42.40
C ILE A 738 -5.08 -5.41 -42.13
N GLY A 739 -4.51 -4.21 -42.08
CA GLY A 739 -5.21 -2.98 -41.74
C GLY A 739 -5.37 -2.76 -40.23
N GLU A 740 -4.51 -3.38 -39.40
CA GLU A 740 -4.62 -3.35 -37.94
C GLU A 740 -3.25 -3.13 -37.27
N CYS A 741 -3.25 -2.62 -36.04
CA CYS A 741 -2.07 -2.61 -35.17
C CYS A 741 -1.95 -3.99 -34.50
N ILE A 742 -0.96 -4.77 -34.92
CA ILE A 742 -0.71 -6.12 -34.40
C ILE A 742 0.35 -6.09 -33.31
N GLN A 743 0.17 -6.87 -32.25
CA GLN A 743 1.14 -6.99 -31.16
C GLN A 743 2.34 -7.79 -31.64
N LYS A 744 3.39 -7.12 -32.10
CA LYS A 744 4.59 -7.75 -32.66
C LYS A 744 5.79 -6.85 -32.43
N GLN A 745 6.86 -7.41 -31.88
CA GLN A 745 8.16 -6.72 -31.79
C GLN A 745 8.81 -6.68 -33.17
N SER A 746 9.63 -5.65 -33.41
CA SER A 746 10.28 -5.50 -34.71
C SER A 746 11.23 -6.66 -35.02
N SER A 747 11.14 -7.23 -36.22
CA SER A 747 12.09 -8.28 -36.64
C SER A 747 13.45 -7.71 -37.08
N LEU A 748 13.56 -6.39 -37.18
CA LEU A 748 14.79 -5.71 -37.59
C LEU A 748 15.71 -5.47 -36.38
N PRO A 749 17.01 -5.84 -36.45
CA PRO A 749 17.93 -5.66 -35.34
C PRO A 749 18.06 -4.17 -34.97
N ASN A 750 18.07 -3.88 -33.67
CA ASN A 750 18.10 -2.53 -33.10
C ASN A 750 16.92 -1.62 -33.51
N CYS A 751 15.84 -2.19 -34.06
CA CYS A 751 14.62 -1.44 -34.34
C CYS A 751 13.66 -1.55 -33.15
N ILE A 752 13.19 -0.41 -32.66
CA ILE A 752 12.23 -0.32 -31.55
C ILE A 752 10.80 -0.18 -32.09
N ARG A 753 10.62 0.59 -33.17
CA ARG A 753 9.30 0.84 -33.77
C ARG A 753 9.36 0.68 -35.29
N SER A 754 8.45 -0.11 -35.83
CA SER A 754 8.33 -0.38 -37.26
C SER A 754 6.86 -0.46 -37.72
N PHE A 755 6.65 -0.57 -39.03
CA PHE A 755 5.36 -0.93 -39.65
C PHE A 755 5.61 -1.88 -40.83
N ILE A 756 4.62 -2.67 -41.23
CA ILE A 756 4.68 -3.56 -42.39
C ILE A 756 3.97 -2.87 -43.55
N ASN A 757 4.70 -2.54 -44.62
CA ASN A 757 4.13 -1.86 -45.78
C ASN A 757 3.25 -2.80 -46.65
N LEU A 758 2.65 -2.25 -47.71
CA LEU A 758 1.80 -3.01 -48.64
C LEU A 758 2.55 -4.12 -49.42
N GLU A 759 3.90 -4.06 -49.46
CA GLU A 759 4.77 -5.09 -50.06
C GLU A 759 5.19 -6.17 -49.07
N ASN A 760 4.60 -6.18 -47.86
CA ASN A 760 4.95 -7.07 -46.75
C ASN A 760 6.39 -6.91 -46.23
N GLN A 761 6.97 -5.73 -46.39
CA GLN A 761 8.29 -5.38 -45.87
C GLN A 761 8.13 -4.61 -44.57
N GLU A 762 8.84 -5.06 -43.53
CA GLU A 762 8.91 -4.34 -42.28
C GLU A 762 9.89 -3.15 -42.40
N ILE A 763 9.43 -1.95 -42.07
CA ILE A 763 10.18 -0.70 -42.20
C ILE A 763 10.40 -0.10 -40.82
N CYS A 764 11.68 0.10 -40.45
CA CYS A 764 12.03 0.72 -39.18
C CYS A 764 11.82 2.24 -39.19
N THR A 765 11.18 2.76 -38.14
CA THR A 765 10.94 4.20 -37.91
C THR A 765 11.66 4.73 -36.68
N LEU A 766 11.95 3.90 -35.67
CA LEU A 766 12.74 4.25 -34.48
C LEU A 766 13.78 3.16 -34.17
N SER A 767 15.04 3.55 -33.99
CA SER A 767 16.14 2.65 -33.63
C SER A 767 16.72 2.91 -32.23
N SER A 768 17.32 1.89 -31.62
CA SER A 768 18.02 2.01 -30.33
C SER A 768 19.40 2.68 -30.41
N THR A 769 20.05 2.69 -31.59
CA THR A 769 21.50 2.99 -31.68
C THR A 769 21.92 3.96 -32.78
N ASP A 770 21.38 3.85 -34.00
CA ASP A 770 21.94 4.52 -35.19
C ASP A 770 20.87 5.01 -36.19
N PHE A 771 21.09 6.22 -36.73
CA PHE A 771 20.27 6.83 -37.79
C PHE A 771 20.32 6.08 -39.13
N ASN A 772 21.33 5.22 -39.33
CA ASN A 772 21.41 4.36 -40.52
C ASN A 772 20.29 3.32 -40.57
N ILE A 773 19.73 2.94 -39.41
CA ILE A 773 18.66 1.93 -39.30
C ILE A 773 17.30 2.60 -39.44
N ALA A 774 17.11 3.72 -38.76
CA ALA A 774 15.88 4.49 -38.77
C ALA A 774 16.18 5.99 -38.68
N PRO A 775 15.34 6.86 -39.26
CA PRO A 775 15.55 8.30 -39.19
C PRO A 775 15.40 8.85 -37.76
N GLU A 776 14.83 8.08 -36.84
CA GLU A 776 14.67 8.44 -35.43
C GLU A 776 15.43 7.46 -34.53
N ILE A 777 16.02 7.95 -33.45
CA ILE A 777 16.72 7.15 -32.46
C ILE A 777 16.40 7.59 -31.03
N ILE A 778 16.65 6.72 -30.06
CA ILE A 778 16.68 7.06 -28.63
C ILE A 778 18.11 7.39 -28.15
N ASN A 779 18.26 7.74 -26.87
CA ASN A 779 19.53 8.11 -26.23
C ASN A 779 20.16 9.37 -26.84
N CYS A 780 19.32 10.33 -27.21
CA CYS A 780 19.73 11.56 -27.87
C CYS A 780 20.39 12.61 -26.97
N ASN A 781 20.49 12.33 -25.66
CA ASN A 781 21.19 13.18 -24.70
C ASN A 781 22.65 13.44 -25.10
N LYS A 782 23.25 12.54 -25.89
CA LYS A 782 24.61 12.72 -26.44
C LYS A 782 24.70 13.78 -27.54
N PHE A 783 23.59 14.11 -28.21
CA PHE A 783 23.52 15.10 -29.29
C PHE A 783 22.88 16.41 -28.83
N ILE A 784 21.81 16.32 -28.03
CA ILE A 784 21.01 17.45 -27.57
C ILE A 784 20.71 17.23 -26.08
N GLN A 785 21.08 18.19 -25.24
CA GLN A 785 20.88 18.09 -23.79
C GLN A 785 19.38 17.94 -23.46
N ASN A 786 19.07 17.05 -22.51
CA ASN A 786 17.71 16.70 -22.06
C ASN A 786 16.82 16.08 -23.15
N CYS A 787 17.39 15.63 -24.27
CA CYS A 787 16.66 14.96 -25.33
C CYS A 787 16.68 13.43 -25.19
N LEU A 788 15.52 12.81 -25.01
CA LEU A 788 15.39 11.35 -24.95
C LEU A 788 15.37 10.72 -26.35
N GLN A 789 14.65 11.33 -27.28
CA GLN A 789 14.41 10.83 -28.64
C GLN A 789 14.54 11.94 -29.67
N CYS A 790 15.27 11.69 -30.75
CA CYS A 790 15.60 12.67 -31.78
C CYS A 790 15.55 12.06 -33.18
N LEU A 791 15.34 12.93 -34.16
CA LEU A 791 15.18 12.62 -35.57
C LEU A 791 16.27 13.31 -36.39
N LEU A 792 16.82 12.58 -37.35
CA LEU A 792 17.66 13.12 -38.41
C LEU A 792 16.76 13.51 -39.60
N THR A 793 16.62 14.80 -39.86
CA THR A 793 15.79 15.28 -40.98
C THR A 793 16.43 14.94 -42.34
N PRO A 794 15.68 15.03 -43.46
CA PRO A 794 16.26 14.88 -44.81
C PRO A 794 17.41 15.84 -45.12
N GLN A 795 17.49 16.97 -44.41
CA GLN A 795 18.59 17.95 -44.52
C GLN A 795 19.77 17.61 -43.59
N SER A 796 19.80 16.41 -43.02
CA SER A 796 20.81 15.94 -42.07
C SER A 796 20.93 16.79 -40.80
N VAL A 797 19.83 17.38 -40.34
CA VAL A 797 19.77 18.12 -39.07
C VAL A 797 19.16 17.22 -38.00
N ILE A 798 19.82 17.11 -36.84
CA ILE A 798 19.29 16.38 -35.69
C ILE A 798 18.33 17.31 -34.92
N LYS A 799 17.09 16.87 -34.73
CA LYS A 799 16.07 17.58 -33.93
C LYS A 799 15.55 16.67 -32.82
N CYS A 800 15.35 17.21 -31.63
CA CYS A 800 14.65 16.51 -30.58
C CYS A 800 13.16 16.37 -30.90
N ILE A 801 12.56 15.25 -30.52
CA ILE A 801 11.11 14.98 -30.59
C ILE A 801 10.56 14.79 -29.17
N ILE A 802 11.27 14.05 -28.33
CA ILE A 802 10.87 13.80 -26.94
C ILE A 802 11.97 14.27 -26.01
N CYS A 803 11.66 15.25 -25.18
CA CYS A 803 12.54 15.73 -24.12
C CYS A 803 12.30 14.96 -22.82
N GLN A 804 13.24 15.09 -21.87
CA GLN A 804 13.06 14.65 -20.50
C GLN A 804 11.90 15.39 -19.83
N SER A 805 11.26 14.73 -18.86
CA SER A 805 10.16 15.32 -18.07
C SER A 805 10.54 16.69 -17.50
N GLY A 806 9.66 17.69 -17.67
CA GLY A 806 9.92 19.09 -17.34
C GLY A 806 10.50 19.95 -18.46
N PHE A 807 10.77 19.38 -19.64
CA PHE A 807 11.22 20.10 -20.84
C PHE A 807 10.25 19.91 -22.01
N THR A 808 10.21 20.89 -22.91
CA THR A 808 9.43 20.90 -24.16
C THR A 808 10.36 20.79 -25.36
N SER A 809 9.95 20.01 -26.36
CA SER A 809 10.63 19.94 -27.66
C SER A 809 10.27 21.14 -28.54
N SER A 810 11.26 21.89 -29.01
CA SER A 810 11.04 23.02 -29.92
C SER A 810 10.90 22.58 -31.38
N ILE A 811 9.85 23.03 -32.06
CA ILE A 811 9.67 22.86 -33.51
C ILE A 811 10.79 23.56 -34.29
N ASN A 812 11.04 24.81 -33.92
CA ASN A 812 11.90 25.70 -34.70
C ASN A 812 13.37 25.39 -34.48
N LEU A 813 13.77 25.26 -33.21
CA LEU A 813 15.17 25.07 -32.83
C LEU A 813 15.58 23.60 -32.81
N GLY A 814 14.62 22.68 -32.63
CA GLY A 814 14.91 21.26 -32.47
C GLY A 814 15.62 20.91 -31.16
N ASN A 815 15.70 21.83 -30.19
CA ASN A 815 16.28 21.60 -28.87
C ASN A 815 15.19 21.42 -27.78
N CYS A 816 15.62 21.06 -26.57
CA CYS A 816 14.77 20.98 -25.39
C CYS A 816 14.93 22.23 -24.52
N TYR A 817 13.83 22.81 -24.06
CA TYR A 817 13.86 23.92 -23.10
C TYR A 817 12.80 23.71 -22.00
N PRO A 818 12.98 24.28 -20.79
CA PRO A 818 12.08 24.02 -19.66
C PRO A 818 10.62 24.38 -19.95
N ASN A 819 9.68 23.60 -19.41
CA ASN A 819 8.24 23.82 -19.56
C ASN A 819 7.56 24.06 -18.20
N SER A 820 6.34 24.60 -18.20
CA SER A 820 5.58 24.91 -16.99
C SER A 820 4.56 23.83 -16.59
N PHE A 821 4.47 22.72 -17.32
CA PHE A 821 3.45 21.69 -17.11
C PHE A 821 3.97 20.59 -16.18
N ALA A 822 3.70 20.75 -14.89
CA ALA A 822 4.17 19.80 -13.87
C ALA A 822 3.64 18.36 -14.08
N ASP A 823 2.46 18.21 -14.67
CA ASP A 823 1.75 16.93 -14.78
C ASP A 823 1.96 16.22 -16.12
N ALA A 824 2.65 16.87 -17.06
CA ALA A 824 2.98 16.31 -18.37
C ALA A 824 4.29 15.50 -18.32
N LYS A 825 4.29 14.35 -19.01
CA LYS A 825 5.48 13.53 -19.28
C LYS A 825 6.17 13.98 -20.56
N VAL A 826 5.41 14.31 -21.59
CA VAL A 826 5.91 14.80 -22.89
C VAL A 826 5.17 16.06 -23.28
N VAL A 827 5.92 17.14 -23.51
CA VAL A 827 5.41 18.42 -24.00
C VAL A 827 6.13 18.77 -25.30
N ILE A 828 5.38 19.19 -26.30
CA ILE A 828 5.90 19.48 -27.65
C ILE A 828 5.29 20.79 -28.13
N GLU A 829 6.08 21.65 -28.78
CA GLU A 829 5.53 22.80 -29.49
C GLU A 829 4.64 22.36 -30.66
N GLY A 830 3.59 23.13 -30.92
CA GLY A 830 2.67 22.94 -32.06
C GLY A 830 2.11 24.29 -32.53
N GLN A 831 1.58 24.34 -33.74
CA GLN A 831 0.78 25.45 -34.23
C GLN A 831 -0.60 25.43 -33.58
N THR A 832 -1.01 26.56 -32.98
CA THR A 832 -2.28 26.65 -32.24
C THR A 832 -3.50 26.36 -33.09
N GLN A 833 -3.50 26.80 -34.35
CA GLN A 833 -4.65 26.67 -35.24
C GLN A 833 -4.88 25.21 -35.67
N ASN A 834 -3.81 24.41 -35.71
CA ASN A 834 -3.84 23.05 -36.24
C ASN A 834 -3.74 21.98 -35.14
N PHE A 835 -3.36 22.35 -33.91
CA PHE A 835 -3.09 21.42 -32.81
C PHE A 835 -2.14 20.29 -33.24
N ASP A 836 -1.11 20.63 -34.01
CA ASP A 836 -0.28 19.68 -34.77
C ASP A 836 0.96 19.18 -34.02
N ALA A 837 1.04 19.39 -32.70
CA ALA A 837 2.15 18.90 -31.88
C ALA A 837 2.36 17.38 -32.01
N TRP A 838 1.27 16.62 -32.21
CA TRP A 838 1.31 15.18 -32.43
C TRP A 838 2.06 14.79 -33.71
N VAL A 839 2.10 15.67 -34.73
CA VAL A 839 2.79 15.40 -36.01
C VAL A 839 4.28 15.16 -35.77
N GLN A 840 4.88 15.82 -34.77
CA GLN A 840 6.28 15.55 -34.39
C GLN A 840 6.54 14.08 -34.05
N ARG A 841 5.58 13.41 -33.39
CA ARG A 841 5.71 12.01 -32.95
C ARG A 841 5.68 11.00 -34.10
N VAL A 842 5.22 11.41 -35.28
CA VAL A 842 5.09 10.56 -36.48
C VAL A 842 5.98 10.98 -37.64
N GLN A 843 6.90 11.94 -37.44
CA GLN A 843 7.75 12.43 -38.54
C GLN A 843 8.57 11.31 -39.19
N SER A 844 9.16 10.41 -38.41
CA SER A 844 9.91 9.27 -38.94
C SER A 844 9.07 8.32 -39.78
N PHE A 845 7.83 8.07 -39.34
CA PHE A 845 6.84 7.33 -40.12
C PHE A 845 6.54 8.05 -41.42
N MET A 846 6.24 9.36 -41.38
CA MET A 846 5.97 10.16 -42.58
C MET A 846 7.14 10.17 -43.56
N MET A 847 8.39 10.26 -43.07
CA MET A 847 9.59 10.21 -43.91
C MET A 847 9.74 8.87 -44.64
N LYS A 848 9.32 7.76 -44.02
CA LYS A 848 9.41 6.42 -44.61
C LYS A 848 8.20 6.07 -45.47
N PHE A 849 7.01 6.51 -45.07
CA PHE A 849 5.75 6.25 -45.78
C PHE A 849 5.58 7.18 -46.99
N LEU A 850 6.02 8.44 -46.90
CA LEU A 850 5.91 9.47 -47.94
C LEU A 850 7.28 10.11 -48.26
N PRO A 851 8.29 9.34 -48.71
CA PRO A 851 9.67 9.82 -48.83
C PRO A 851 9.81 11.03 -49.77
N ASN A 852 8.98 11.12 -50.81
CA ASN A 852 9.02 12.21 -51.79
C ASN A 852 8.07 13.38 -51.47
N GLN A 853 7.29 13.28 -50.40
CA GLN A 853 6.28 14.26 -50.01
C GLN A 853 6.35 14.61 -48.52
N TYR A 854 7.43 14.21 -47.85
CA TYR A 854 7.67 14.59 -46.47
C TYR A 854 7.75 16.12 -46.37
N PHE A 855 6.72 16.70 -45.77
CA PHE A 855 6.64 18.13 -45.56
C PHE A 855 6.17 18.39 -44.14
N TYR A 856 7.13 18.75 -43.29
CA TYR A 856 6.81 19.38 -42.02
C TYR A 856 6.87 20.89 -42.21
N LEU A 857 5.71 21.54 -42.20
CA LEU A 857 5.60 22.99 -42.33
C LEU A 857 6.42 23.65 -41.23
N ARG A 858 7.46 24.40 -41.62
CA ARG A 858 8.03 25.39 -40.70
C ARG A 858 6.92 26.43 -40.46
N PRO A 859 6.59 26.76 -39.21
CA PRO A 859 5.57 27.76 -38.94
C PRO A 859 5.91 29.07 -39.66
N TYR A 860 4.95 29.64 -40.38
CA TYR A 860 5.11 30.94 -41.02
C TYR A 860 5.26 32.07 -39.99
N ASP A 861 4.76 31.87 -38.77
CA ASP A 861 4.79 32.82 -37.67
C ASP A 861 5.10 32.12 -36.34
N GLU A 862 6.22 32.50 -35.70
CA GLU A 862 6.63 31.99 -34.39
C GLU A 862 5.62 32.32 -33.29
N GLN A 863 4.78 33.36 -33.47
CA GLN A 863 3.75 33.74 -32.51
C GLN A 863 2.60 32.72 -32.43
N THR A 864 2.48 31.81 -33.41
CA THR A 864 1.46 30.75 -33.42
C THR A 864 1.92 29.46 -32.73
N LEU A 865 3.14 29.43 -32.19
CA LEU A 865 3.66 28.26 -31.49
C LEU A 865 3.24 28.26 -30.02
N LEU A 866 2.48 27.25 -29.62
CA LEU A 866 2.19 26.96 -28.21
C LEU A 866 2.73 25.60 -27.80
N GLN A 867 2.93 25.42 -26.51
CA GLN A 867 3.30 24.14 -25.90
C GLN A 867 2.05 23.29 -25.69
N PHE A 868 2.08 22.04 -26.15
CA PHE A 868 0.99 21.07 -25.98
C PHE A 868 1.45 19.89 -25.13
N GLN A 869 0.60 19.46 -24.20
CA GLN A 869 0.81 18.25 -23.41
C GLN A 869 0.38 17.06 -24.28
N VAL A 870 1.32 16.19 -24.64
CA VAL A 870 1.07 15.07 -25.58
C VAL A 870 0.99 13.73 -24.85
N GLU A 871 1.65 13.64 -23.70
CA GLU A 871 1.67 12.45 -22.85
C GLU A 871 1.73 12.90 -21.39
N CYS A 872 0.90 12.32 -20.53
CA CYS A 872 0.83 12.68 -19.13
C CYS A 872 1.70 11.78 -18.25
N LYS A 873 2.03 12.26 -17.04
CA LYS A 873 2.64 11.42 -16.01
C LYS A 873 1.66 10.35 -15.53
N GLU A 874 2.18 9.33 -14.88
CA GLU A 874 1.36 8.28 -14.26
C GLU A 874 0.34 8.89 -13.29
N GLY A 875 -0.90 8.41 -13.34
CA GLY A 875 -2.04 8.99 -12.58
C GLY A 875 -2.71 10.20 -13.24
N TYR A 876 -2.27 10.63 -14.42
CA TYR A 876 -2.87 11.73 -15.20
C TYR A 876 -3.24 11.28 -16.61
N LYS A 877 -4.25 11.92 -17.20
CA LYS A 877 -4.68 11.67 -18.59
C LYS A 877 -5.08 13.00 -19.25
N LEU A 878 -4.93 13.08 -20.57
CA LEU A 878 -5.31 14.27 -21.33
C LEU A 878 -6.83 14.44 -21.33
N ASN A 879 -7.31 15.64 -20.99
CA ASN A 879 -8.71 16.03 -21.15
C ASN A 879 -9.01 16.48 -22.61
N PHE A 880 -10.23 16.96 -22.87
CA PHE A 880 -10.65 17.42 -24.21
C PHE A 880 -9.88 18.66 -24.68
N GLN A 881 -9.30 19.41 -23.75
CA GLN A 881 -8.50 20.61 -24.01
C GLN A 881 -6.99 20.29 -24.16
N GLN A 882 -6.58 19.02 -24.08
CA GLN A 882 -5.18 18.57 -24.09
C GLN A 882 -4.36 19.02 -22.88
N ASP A 883 -5.02 19.19 -21.74
CA ASP A 883 -4.33 19.35 -20.47
C ASP A 883 -4.25 18.02 -19.73
N CYS A 884 -3.09 17.72 -19.14
CA CYS A 884 -2.97 16.62 -18.20
C CYS A 884 -3.75 16.94 -16.94
N LYS A 885 -4.80 16.16 -16.71
CA LYS A 885 -5.65 16.25 -15.53
C LYS A 885 -5.57 14.93 -14.78
N LYS A 886 -5.67 15.02 -13.46
CA LYS A 886 -5.59 13.86 -12.58
C LYS A 886 -6.66 12.85 -13.00
N TYR A 887 -6.23 11.65 -13.37
CA TYR A 887 -7.12 10.55 -13.71
C TYR A 887 -7.65 9.90 -12.43
N CYS A 888 -8.72 9.11 -12.53
CA CYS A 888 -9.24 8.40 -11.37
C CYS A 888 -8.19 7.46 -10.77
N THR A 889 -8.30 7.19 -9.47
CA THR A 889 -7.41 6.24 -8.79
C THR A 889 -7.59 4.82 -9.31
N SER A 890 -6.62 3.94 -9.06
CA SER A 890 -6.70 2.50 -9.40
C SER A 890 -7.91 1.81 -8.78
N ASP A 891 -8.42 2.34 -7.67
CA ASP A 891 -9.60 1.81 -6.99
C ASP A 891 -10.89 2.09 -7.77
N CYS A 892 -10.85 3.03 -8.72
CA CYS A 892 -11.97 3.29 -9.61
C CYS A 892 -12.09 2.19 -10.67
N LEU A 893 -13.19 1.45 -10.62
CA LEU A 893 -13.48 0.37 -11.58
C LEU A 893 -13.77 0.92 -12.98
N GLU A 894 -14.34 2.12 -13.09
CA GLU A 894 -14.64 2.78 -14.36
C GLU A 894 -14.50 4.29 -14.24
N CYS A 895 -13.51 4.86 -14.93
CA CYS A 895 -13.24 6.30 -14.94
C CYS A 895 -13.74 6.94 -16.24
N LEU A 896 -14.67 7.89 -16.13
CA LEU A 896 -15.24 8.62 -17.25
C LEU A 896 -14.78 10.07 -17.24
N GLN A 897 -14.62 10.66 -18.41
CA GLN A 897 -14.38 12.10 -18.52
C GLN A 897 -15.70 12.84 -18.42
N SER A 898 -15.79 13.84 -17.54
CA SER A 898 -17.00 14.65 -17.42
C SER A 898 -17.26 15.46 -18.69
N ILE A 899 -18.52 15.52 -19.10
CA ILE A 899 -18.93 16.18 -20.37
C ILE A 899 -18.79 17.72 -20.26
N ASN A 900 -18.90 18.27 -19.06
CA ASN A 900 -18.94 19.71 -18.82
C ASN A 900 -17.79 20.24 -17.96
N SER A 901 -16.82 19.40 -17.58
CA SER A 901 -15.75 19.83 -16.70
C SER A 901 -14.38 19.29 -17.09
N ASP A 902 -13.34 20.02 -16.66
CA ASP A 902 -11.94 19.72 -16.93
C ASP A 902 -11.38 18.55 -16.08
N TYR A 903 -12.23 17.70 -15.50
CA TYR A 903 -11.82 16.62 -14.59
C TYR A 903 -12.40 15.26 -14.98
N PHE A 904 -11.73 14.20 -14.53
CA PHE A 904 -12.19 12.83 -14.64
C PHE A 904 -13.03 12.46 -13.43
N THR A 905 -14.12 11.74 -13.67
CA THR A 905 -15.10 11.29 -12.68
C THR A 905 -15.12 9.77 -12.60
N CYS A 906 -15.15 9.23 -11.38
CA CYS A 906 -15.27 7.79 -11.17
C CYS A 906 -16.72 7.35 -11.27
N ALA A 907 -17.07 6.66 -12.36
CA ALA A 907 -18.41 6.17 -12.62
C ALA A 907 -18.75 4.89 -11.85
N LYS A 908 -17.74 4.09 -11.47
CA LYS A 908 -17.93 2.86 -10.68
C LYS A 908 -16.85 2.69 -9.63
N CYS A 909 -17.30 2.51 -8.40
CA CYS A 909 -16.46 2.26 -7.23
C CYS A 909 -16.58 0.81 -6.74
N PRO A 910 -15.60 0.32 -5.96
CA PRO A 910 -15.62 -1.03 -5.43
C PRO A 910 -16.78 -1.21 -4.44
N LEU A 911 -17.17 -2.45 -4.20
CA LEU A 911 -18.22 -2.78 -3.23
C LEU A 911 -17.66 -2.69 -1.81
N ASN A 912 -18.50 -2.33 -0.84
CA ASN A 912 -18.14 -2.37 0.59
C ASN A 912 -18.11 -3.82 1.11
N GLN A 913 -17.79 -4.00 2.40
CA GLN A 913 -17.75 -5.34 3.04
C GLN A 913 -19.09 -6.09 3.04
N TYR A 914 -20.21 -5.40 2.78
CA TYR A 914 -21.55 -5.97 2.64
C TYR A 914 -21.94 -6.15 1.16
N TYR A 915 -20.96 -6.03 0.26
CA TYR A 915 -21.10 -6.08 -1.19
C TYR A 915 -22.14 -5.10 -1.74
N GLN A 916 -22.30 -3.95 -1.09
CA GLN A 916 -23.10 -2.83 -1.57
C GLN A 916 -22.18 -1.85 -2.30
N PRO A 917 -22.61 -1.28 -3.43
CA PRO A 917 -21.79 -0.32 -4.16
C PRO A 917 -21.47 0.87 -3.26
N ILE A 918 -20.20 1.30 -3.23
CA ILE A 918 -19.79 2.52 -2.54
C ILE A 918 -20.09 3.69 -3.49
N LEU A 919 -20.91 4.63 -3.04
CA LEU A 919 -21.63 5.55 -3.93
C LEU A 919 -21.09 6.98 -3.98
N SER A 920 -19.95 7.23 -3.33
CA SER A 920 -19.38 8.57 -3.25
C SER A 920 -18.13 8.68 -4.09
N GLU A 921 -18.13 9.69 -4.96
CA GLU A 921 -16.95 10.20 -5.63
C GLU A 921 -16.53 11.53 -4.98
N ALA A 922 -15.24 11.73 -4.79
CA ALA A 922 -14.64 13.06 -4.66
C ALA A 922 -13.39 13.12 -5.53
N ASP A 923 -13.36 14.04 -6.49
CA ASP A 923 -12.19 14.29 -7.36
C ASP A 923 -11.66 13.05 -8.09
N GLY A 924 -12.55 12.22 -8.66
CA GLY A 924 -12.18 10.97 -9.33
C GLY A 924 -11.73 9.84 -8.38
N GLN A 925 -11.94 9.99 -7.06
CA GLN A 925 -11.62 8.97 -6.06
C GLN A 925 -12.88 8.35 -5.48
N CYS A 926 -12.85 7.02 -5.31
CA CYS A 926 -13.87 6.30 -4.55
C CYS A 926 -13.69 6.57 -3.07
N LEU A 927 -14.68 7.20 -2.46
CA LEU A 927 -14.63 7.56 -1.05
C LEU A 927 -15.21 6.43 -0.20
N GLU A 928 -14.38 5.85 0.66
CA GLU A 928 -14.79 4.77 1.56
C GLU A 928 -15.81 5.29 2.58
N CYS A 929 -16.99 4.67 2.60
CA CYS A 929 -18.04 4.96 3.57
C CYS A 929 -17.91 4.09 4.82
N ALA A 930 -18.38 4.60 5.95
CA ALA A 930 -18.60 3.79 7.14
C ALA A 930 -19.56 2.62 6.82
N GLU A 931 -19.41 1.52 7.54
CA GLU A 931 -20.04 0.22 7.31
C GLU A 931 -21.58 0.26 7.30
N LEU A 932 -22.18 1.23 7.99
CA LEU A 932 -23.63 1.46 8.05
C LEU A 932 -24.13 2.49 7.03
N CYS A 933 -23.26 2.93 6.13
CA CYS A 933 -23.54 3.94 5.13
C CYS A 933 -23.34 3.42 3.71
N GLU A 934 -24.34 3.64 2.86
CA GLU A 934 -24.34 3.28 1.44
C GLU A 934 -23.79 4.42 0.57
N VAL A 935 -24.22 5.66 0.85
CA VAL A 935 -23.73 6.88 0.19
C VAL A 935 -23.22 7.83 1.26
N CYS A 936 -21.99 8.31 1.12
CA CYS A 936 -21.44 9.30 2.02
C CYS A 936 -20.78 10.48 1.28
N GLU A 937 -20.26 11.46 2.01
CA GLU A 937 -19.59 12.64 1.46
C GLU A 937 -18.46 13.06 2.42
N ARG A 938 -17.37 13.61 1.87
CA ARG A 938 -16.20 14.01 2.67
C ARG A 938 -16.52 15.20 3.57
N ARG A 939 -16.08 15.16 4.83
CA ARG A 939 -16.03 16.36 5.68
C ARG A 939 -14.73 17.11 5.56
N SER A 940 -14.80 18.43 5.72
CA SER A 940 -13.61 19.23 5.99
C SER A 940 -13.08 18.94 7.40
N GLU A 941 -11.77 19.07 7.60
CA GLU A 941 -11.16 18.87 8.92
C GLU A 941 -11.73 19.84 9.97
N ALA A 942 -11.99 21.10 9.56
CA ALA A 942 -12.65 22.08 10.42
C ALA A 942 -14.04 21.62 10.89
N GLU A 943 -14.82 20.99 10.02
CA GLU A 943 -16.12 20.41 10.38
C GLU A 943 -15.95 19.22 11.34
N ILE A 944 -14.99 18.34 11.08
CA ILE A 944 -14.67 17.19 11.94
C ILE A 944 -14.30 17.68 13.35
N TYR A 945 -13.40 18.66 13.47
CA TYR A 945 -12.97 19.22 14.75
C TYR A 945 -14.07 20.04 15.44
N LYS A 946 -14.95 20.69 14.69
CA LYS A 946 -16.14 21.34 15.26
C LYS A 946 -17.07 20.31 15.90
N LEU A 947 -17.22 19.15 15.27
CA LEU A 947 -18.05 18.07 15.80
C LEU A 947 -17.37 17.37 16.97
N ASN A 948 -16.13 16.90 16.82
CA ASN A 948 -15.38 16.24 17.89
C ASN A 948 -13.97 16.86 17.96
N PRO A 949 -13.76 17.86 18.84
CA PRO A 949 -12.47 18.58 18.96
C PRO A 949 -11.29 17.69 19.33
N ASN A 950 -11.55 16.53 19.96
CA ASN A 950 -10.52 15.62 20.44
C ASN A 950 -10.14 14.55 19.40
N PHE A 951 -10.92 14.38 18.33
CA PHE A 951 -10.72 13.31 17.35
C PHE A 951 -9.42 13.48 16.57
N LYS A 952 -8.60 12.43 16.48
CA LYS A 952 -7.38 12.43 15.68
C LYS A 952 -7.63 11.68 14.37
N ILE A 953 -7.67 12.42 13.27
CA ILE A 953 -7.88 11.85 11.94
C ILE A 953 -6.61 11.10 11.52
N ASN A 954 -6.78 9.86 11.04
CA ASN A 954 -5.77 9.07 10.35
C ASN A 954 -6.41 8.38 9.14
N GLU A 955 -5.61 7.69 8.32
CA GLU A 955 -6.11 7.05 7.09
C GLU A 955 -7.20 6.00 7.38
N ILE A 956 -7.03 5.19 8.44
CA ILE A 956 -7.93 4.08 8.80
C ILE A 956 -9.28 4.60 9.29
N ASN A 957 -9.30 5.65 10.11
CA ASN A 957 -10.51 6.13 10.76
C ASN A 957 -11.22 7.25 9.98
N ARG A 958 -10.62 7.76 8.89
CA ARG A 958 -11.20 8.83 8.07
C ARG A 958 -12.58 8.48 7.54
N LYS A 959 -12.82 7.23 7.16
CA LYS A 959 -14.11 6.76 6.63
C LYS A 959 -15.29 6.98 7.59
N TYR A 960 -15.03 6.93 8.91
CA TYR A 960 -16.05 7.17 9.94
C TYR A 960 -16.40 8.65 10.09
N THR A 961 -15.57 9.56 9.56
CA THR A 961 -15.82 11.01 9.62
C THR A 961 -16.71 11.51 8.48
N ASN A 962 -16.92 10.72 7.44
CA ASN A 962 -17.71 11.12 6.28
C ASN A 962 -19.20 11.33 6.65
N LYS A 963 -19.87 12.29 6.01
CA LYS A 963 -21.31 12.51 6.15
C LYS A 963 -22.04 11.35 5.51
N CYS A 964 -22.92 10.67 6.23
CA CYS A 964 -23.78 9.67 5.63
C CYS A 964 -25.01 10.32 5.01
N ILE A 965 -25.13 10.20 3.68
CA ILE A 965 -26.24 10.72 2.88
C ILE A 965 -27.32 9.65 2.71
N ARG A 966 -26.95 8.37 2.70
CA ARG A 966 -27.89 7.27 2.63
C ARG A 966 -27.38 6.09 3.43
N LYS A 967 -28.22 5.57 4.32
CA LYS A 967 -27.93 4.39 5.13
C LYS A 967 -28.09 3.13 4.30
N ILE A 968 -27.47 2.06 4.76
CA ILE A 968 -27.71 0.72 4.23
C ILE A 968 -29.18 0.29 4.40
N SER A 969 -29.61 -0.70 3.60
CA SER A 969 -30.97 -1.26 3.62
C SER A 969 -31.22 -2.16 4.84
N ASN A 970 -31.05 -1.61 6.05
CA ASN A 970 -31.33 -2.27 7.32
C ASN A 970 -32.27 -1.37 8.16
N PRO A 971 -33.44 -1.87 8.62
CA PRO A 971 -34.38 -1.07 9.41
C PRO A 971 -33.81 -0.58 10.74
N ASN A 972 -32.84 -1.31 11.31
CA ASN A 972 -32.18 -0.96 12.58
C ASN A 972 -31.08 0.09 12.42
N VAL A 973 -30.72 0.50 11.20
CA VAL A 973 -29.75 1.57 11.01
C VAL A 973 -30.50 2.89 10.90
N LEU A 974 -30.08 3.91 11.64
CA LEU A 974 -30.58 5.27 11.53
C LEU A 974 -29.42 6.24 11.27
N ILE A 975 -29.69 7.36 10.61
CA ILE A 975 -28.73 8.45 10.47
C ILE A 975 -29.12 9.52 11.48
N ASP A 976 -28.14 9.99 12.25
CA ASP A 976 -28.33 11.19 13.06
C ASP A 976 -28.62 12.38 12.11
N PRO A 977 -29.80 13.01 12.20
CA PRO A 977 -30.24 14.05 11.27
C PRO A 977 -29.37 15.32 11.31
N GLN A 978 -28.74 15.62 12.45
CA GLN A 978 -27.91 16.82 12.61
C GLN A 978 -26.46 16.52 12.30
N LEU A 979 -26.00 15.34 12.73
CA LEU A 979 -24.62 14.96 12.59
C LEU A 979 -24.34 14.27 11.28
N LEU A 980 -25.32 13.67 10.60
CA LEU A 980 -25.14 12.78 9.44
C LEU A 980 -24.18 11.63 9.74
N ILE A 981 -24.25 11.06 10.94
CA ILE A 981 -23.47 9.89 11.34
C ILE A 981 -24.44 8.70 11.42
N PRO A 982 -24.17 7.58 10.73
CA PRO A 982 -25.02 6.41 10.80
C PRO A 982 -24.77 5.68 12.12
N LYS A 983 -25.84 5.16 12.73
CA LYS A 983 -25.79 4.40 13.97
C LYS A 983 -26.66 3.15 13.86
N TYR A 984 -26.19 2.06 14.48
CA TYR A 984 -26.98 0.85 14.63
C TYR A 984 -27.82 0.94 15.89
N CYS A 985 -29.11 0.69 15.75
CA CYS A 985 -30.09 0.77 16.82
C CYS A 985 -30.52 -0.64 17.21
N PHE A 986 -30.01 -1.16 18.33
CA PHE A 986 -30.48 -2.46 18.85
C PHE A 986 -31.94 -2.43 19.32
N VAL A 987 -32.53 -1.23 19.48
CA VAL A 987 -33.93 -1.00 19.84
C VAL A 987 -34.52 0.12 18.96
N LEU A 988 -35.84 0.12 18.76
CA LEU A 988 -36.56 1.04 17.85
C LEU A 988 -36.27 2.53 18.10
N ILE A 989 -36.00 2.90 19.34
CA ILE A 989 -35.85 4.30 19.78
C ILE A 989 -34.41 4.82 19.61
N CYS A 990 -33.43 3.94 19.35
CA CYS A 990 -32.03 4.28 19.05
C CYS A 990 -31.33 5.25 20.02
N ASN A 991 -31.76 5.23 21.28
CA ASN A 991 -31.17 5.99 22.38
C ASN A 991 -30.53 5.03 23.34
N GLN A 992 -29.29 4.68 23.02
CA GLN A 992 -28.59 3.61 23.68
C GLN A 992 -27.39 4.20 24.38
N GLU A 993 -27.33 3.95 25.67
CA GLU A 993 -26.11 4.12 26.44
C GLU A 993 -25.41 2.77 26.47
N MET A 994 -24.17 2.74 25.98
CA MET A 994 -23.34 1.55 26.11
C MET A 994 -22.67 1.56 27.47
N ILE A 995 -22.97 0.57 28.30
CA ILE A 995 -22.41 0.43 29.64
C ILE A 995 -21.33 -0.64 29.62
N ILE A 996 -20.20 -0.34 30.27
CA ILE A 996 -19.05 -1.23 30.37
C ILE A 996 -18.74 -1.41 31.85
N GLU A 997 -18.81 -2.64 32.33
CA GLU A 997 -18.46 -2.95 33.71
C GLU A 997 -16.99 -3.37 33.79
N LEU A 998 -16.17 -2.57 34.48
CA LEU A 998 -14.75 -2.85 34.66
C LEU A 998 -14.47 -3.33 36.08
N ALA A 999 -14.01 -4.57 36.21
CA ALA A 999 -13.49 -5.12 37.45
C ALA A 999 -11.95 -5.01 37.44
N ASN A 1000 -11.39 -4.07 38.20
CA ASN A 1000 -9.97 -3.99 38.60
C ASN A 1000 -8.93 -3.45 37.58
N TYR A 1001 -9.27 -3.08 36.34
CA TYR A 1001 -8.31 -2.52 35.37
C TYR A 1001 -8.56 -1.04 35.05
N PHE A 1002 -7.49 -0.23 35.05
CA PHE A 1002 -7.54 1.22 34.81
C PHE A 1002 -7.29 1.65 33.35
N ASP A 1003 -6.99 0.72 32.46
CA ASP A 1003 -6.81 1.00 31.03
C ASP A 1003 -8.10 0.74 30.24
N VAL A 1004 -9.03 1.69 30.36
CA VAL A 1004 -10.35 1.68 29.70
C VAL A 1004 -10.21 1.42 28.20
N ASP A 1005 -9.23 2.05 27.56
CA ASP A 1005 -9.07 2.02 26.11
C ASP A 1005 -8.74 0.62 25.58
N THR A 1006 -8.05 -0.22 26.35
CA THR A 1006 -7.71 -1.61 25.95
C THR A 1006 -8.90 -2.56 25.99
N GLN A 1007 -9.91 -2.25 26.80
CA GLN A 1007 -11.09 -3.11 26.97
C GLN A 1007 -12.18 -2.81 25.93
N ILE A 1008 -12.03 -1.71 25.18
CA ILE A 1008 -13.04 -1.25 24.23
C ILE A 1008 -12.55 -1.46 22.81
N ASN A 1009 -13.31 -2.23 22.05
CA ASN A 1009 -13.07 -2.37 20.62
C ASN A 1009 -13.52 -1.08 19.91
N VAL A 1010 -12.58 -0.15 19.75
CA VAL A 1010 -12.75 1.15 19.07
C VAL A 1010 -13.30 0.98 17.65
N GLN A 1011 -12.85 -0.05 16.92
CA GLN A 1011 -13.31 -0.28 15.55
C GLN A 1011 -14.79 -0.63 15.56
N TYR A 1012 -15.23 -1.55 16.41
CA TYR A 1012 -16.64 -1.88 16.56
C TYR A 1012 -17.46 -0.64 16.95
N CYS A 1013 -16.98 0.15 17.92
CA CYS A 1013 -17.69 1.35 18.35
C CYS A 1013 -17.91 2.37 17.23
N ASN A 1014 -16.91 2.55 16.36
CA ASN A 1014 -17.03 3.37 15.15
C ASN A 1014 -17.97 2.74 14.11
N GLN A 1015 -17.92 1.40 13.93
CA GLN A 1015 -18.81 0.68 13.01
C GLN A 1015 -20.27 0.86 13.36
N ILE A 1016 -20.63 0.74 14.64
CA ILE A 1016 -22.02 0.88 15.08
C ILE A 1016 -22.44 2.33 15.41
N GLY A 1017 -21.52 3.30 15.34
CA GLY A 1017 -21.82 4.72 15.52
C GLY A 1017 -22.23 5.10 16.95
N ILE A 1018 -21.51 4.61 17.97
CA ILE A 1018 -21.83 4.88 19.38
C ILE A 1018 -21.66 6.36 19.70
N ASN A 1019 -22.67 6.95 20.35
CA ASN A 1019 -22.62 8.34 20.82
C ASN A 1019 -22.32 8.45 22.33
N ASN A 1020 -22.75 7.50 23.15
CA ASN A 1020 -22.63 7.58 24.61
C ASN A 1020 -22.07 6.28 25.19
N ILE A 1021 -21.00 6.40 25.99
CA ILE A 1021 -20.40 5.29 26.73
C ILE A 1021 -20.41 5.62 28.22
N SER A 1022 -20.94 4.69 29.02
CA SER A 1022 -20.88 4.68 30.48
C SER A 1022 -19.91 3.61 30.97
N ILE A 1023 -18.92 3.99 31.74
CA ILE A 1023 -17.95 3.08 32.34
C ILE A 1023 -18.31 2.94 33.81
N LEU A 1024 -18.82 1.78 34.18
CA LEU A 1024 -19.16 1.43 35.55
C LEU A 1024 -17.97 0.75 36.20
N PHE A 1025 -17.39 1.42 37.19
CA PHE A 1025 -16.31 0.89 37.99
C PHE A 1025 -16.84 0.60 39.39
N ILE A 1026 -17.00 -0.68 39.71
CA ILE A 1026 -17.42 -1.13 41.04
C ILE A 1026 -16.18 -1.63 41.77
N TYR A 1027 -15.72 -0.85 42.73
CA TYR A 1027 -14.57 -1.21 43.51
C TYR A 1027 -14.97 -2.10 44.68
N LYS A 1028 -14.52 -3.37 44.69
CA LYS A 1028 -14.96 -4.40 45.67
C LYS A 1028 -13.90 -4.92 46.63
N ASN A 1029 -12.61 -4.57 46.50
CA ASN A 1029 -11.52 -5.18 47.30
C ASN A 1029 -10.61 -4.17 47.99
N ASP A 1030 -10.08 -4.55 49.15
CA ASP A 1030 -8.98 -3.90 49.88
C ASP A 1030 -7.72 -3.85 49.00
N ILE A 1031 -7.35 -2.67 48.48
CA ILE A 1031 -6.10 -2.49 47.74
C ILE A 1031 -5.14 -1.61 48.54
N ASP A 1032 -3.90 -2.08 48.55
CA ASP A 1032 -2.62 -1.48 48.91
C ASP A 1032 -2.62 0.05 49.13
N TYR A 1033 -2.24 0.46 50.34
CA TYR A 1033 -2.30 1.83 50.92
C TYR A 1033 -1.52 2.91 50.15
N ASN A 1034 -0.83 2.58 49.07
CA ASN A 1034 0.03 3.48 48.29
C ASN A 1034 -0.51 3.83 46.89
N ASN A 1035 -1.64 3.26 46.44
CA ASN A 1035 -2.04 3.39 45.04
C ASN A 1035 -2.74 4.71 44.73
N ARG A 1036 -2.12 5.50 43.85
CA ARG A 1036 -2.78 6.59 43.12
C ARG A 1036 -3.73 5.97 42.10
N VAL A 1037 -4.98 6.36 42.12
CA VAL A 1037 -5.96 5.92 41.12
C VAL A 1037 -5.83 6.82 39.90
N LEU A 1038 -5.24 6.31 38.81
CA LEU A 1038 -5.19 7.00 37.52
C LEU A 1038 -6.15 6.32 36.57
N CYS A 1039 -7.29 6.95 36.28
CA CYS A 1039 -8.21 6.49 35.25
C CYS A 1039 -8.16 7.49 34.09
N LYS A 1040 -7.69 7.04 32.94
CA LYS A 1040 -7.59 7.88 31.76
C LYS A 1040 -8.23 7.19 30.57
N THR A 1041 -8.84 7.97 29.70
CA THR A 1041 -9.34 7.47 28.43
C THR A 1041 -9.03 8.43 27.28
N GLU A 1042 -8.67 7.86 26.13
CA GLU A 1042 -8.50 8.58 24.87
C GLU A 1042 -9.54 8.16 23.83
N LEU A 1043 -10.64 7.51 24.24
CA LEU A 1043 -11.66 7.01 23.32
C LEU A 1043 -12.21 8.09 22.39
N LYS A 1044 -12.43 9.32 22.86
CA LYS A 1044 -12.86 10.45 22.02
C LYS A 1044 -11.87 10.83 20.92
N THR A 1045 -10.59 10.49 21.09
CA THR A 1045 -9.58 10.68 20.06
C THR A 1045 -9.65 9.63 18.96
N LYS A 1046 -10.31 8.49 19.23
CA LYS A 1046 -10.34 7.29 18.38
C LYS A 1046 -11.74 6.97 17.83
N ILE A 1047 -12.82 7.36 18.52
CA ILE A 1047 -14.22 7.11 18.15
C ILE A 1047 -14.86 8.45 17.75
N PHE A 1048 -15.19 8.61 16.46
CA PHE A 1048 -15.66 9.90 15.94
C PHE A 1048 -17.05 10.28 16.46
N SER A 1049 -17.96 9.30 16.49
CA SER A 1049 -19.36 9.48 16.91
C SER A 1049 -19.53 9.74 18.40
N LEU A 1050 -18.50 9.44 19.22
CA LEU A 1050 -18.58 9.49 20.68
C LEU A 1050 -18.68 10.93 21.19
N ARG A 1051 -19.80 11.24 21.84
CA ARG A 1051 -20.16 12.55 22.39
C ARG A 1051 -19.95 12.64 23.88
N VAL A 1052 -20.41 11.62 24.61
CA VAL A 1052 -20.39 11.61 26.07
C VAL A 1052 -19.71 10.34 26.56
N ILE A 1053 -18.67 10.53 27.37
CA ILE A 1053 -18.08 9.48 28.19
C ILE A 1053 -18.44 9.76 29.64
N LYS A 1054 -19.27 8.89 30.20
CA LYS A 1054 -19.66 8.91 31.60
C LYS A 1054 -18.84 7.89 32.37
N LEU A 1055 -18.27 8.30 33.50
CA LEU A 1055 -17.60 7.41 34.45
C LEU A 1055 -18.46 7.33 35.72
N VAL A 1056 -18.85 6.14 36.12
CA VAL A 1056 -19.56 5.88 37.38
C VAL A 1056 -18.62 5.10 38.30
N LEU A 1057 -18.17 5.76 39.37
CA LEU A 1057 -17.34 5.16 40.41
C LEU A 1057 -18.22 4.83 41.62
N THR A 1058 -18.32 3.54 41.96
CA THR A 1058 -18.97 3.09 43.18
C THR A 1058 -17.92 2.44 44.08
N PHE A 1059 -17.80 2.92 45.32
CA PHE A 1059 -16.84 2.42 46.29
C PHE A 1059 -17.56 1.64 47.40
N SER A 1060 -16.96 0.56 47.91
CA SER A 1060 -17.50 -0.17 49.06
C SER A 1060 -16.97 0.36 50.40
N GLU A 1061 -15.65 0.51 50.58
CA GLU A 1061 -14.98 1.13 51.75
C GLU A 1061 -13.52 1.44 51.35
N ASN A 1062 -13.01 2.69 51.36
CA ASN A 1062 -11.64 2.93 50.88
C ASN A 1062 -10.91 4.16 51.47
N ASN A 1063 -9.58 4.03 51.57
CA ASN A 1063 -8.64 5.13 51.80
C ASN A 1063 -7.79 5.33 50.53
N PHE A 1064 -8.07 6.34 49.72
CA PHE A 1064 -7.23 6.70 48.56
C PHE A 1064 -6.39 7.94 48.83
N ASN A 1065 -5.13 7.94 48.38
CA ASN A 1065 -4.25 9.12 48.53
C ASN A 1065 -4.48 10.16 47.41
N SER A 1066 -4.71 9.75 46.15
CA SER A 1066 -5.02 10.71 45.08
C SER A 1066 -5.71 10.02 43.91
N VAL A 1067 -6.70 10.68 43.32
CA VAL A 1067 -7.44 10.19 42.14
C VAL A 1067 -7.25 11.18 41.00
N ASN A 1068 -6.74 10.74 39.86
CA ASN A 1068 -6.70 11.53 38.64
C ASN A 1068 -7.58 10.85 37.59
N LEU A 1069 -8.62 11.56 37.14
CA LEU A 1069 -9.58 11.11 36.14
C LEU A 1069 -9.49 12.02 34.92
N SER A 1070 -9.06 11.48 33.78
CA SER A 1070 -8.88 12.28 32.56
C SER A 1070 -9.64 11.73 31.36
N GLY A 1071 -10.27 12.61 30.58
CA GLY A 1071 -10.98 12.28 29.34
C GLY A 1071 -12.47 11.98 29.49
N PHE A 1072 -13.08 12.31 30.64
CA PHE A 1072 -14.50 12.04 30.93
C PHE A 1072 -15.32 13.32 30.92
N ASP A 1073 -16.51 13.26 30.31
CA ASP A 1073 -17.46 14.39 30.25
C ASP A 1073 -18.35 14.43 31.48
N GLN A 1074 -18.71 13.24 31.97
CA GLN A 1074 -19.54 13.10 33.15
C GLN A 1074 -18.85 12.17 34.12
N ILE A 1075 -18.74 12.59 35.37
CA ILE A 1075 -18.18 11.79 36.45
C ILE A 1075 -19.22 11.70 37.55
N GLU A 1076 -19.63 10.48 37.87
CA GLU A 1076 -20.57 10.17 38.94
C GLU A 1076 -19.83 9.34 39.99
N ILE A 1077 -19.71 9.88 41.21
CA ILE A 1077 -19.13 9.18 42.35
C ILE A 1077 -20.26 8.86 43.33
N ASN A 1078 -20.45 7.58 43.61
CA ASN A 1078 -21.52 7.04 44.41
C ASN A 1078 -20.99 6.24 45.61
N ASP A 1079 -21.68 6.37 46.74
CA ASP A 1079 -21.47 5.57 47.95
C ASP A 1079 -20.00 5.57 48.43
N ALA A 1080 -19.30 6.71 48.27
CA ALA A 1080 -17.87 6.82 48.58
C ALA A 1080 -17.61 7.26 50.01
N HIS A 1081 -16.64 6.61 50.65
CA HIS A 1081 -16.08 7.02 51.94
C HIS A 1081 -14.65 7.48 51.71
N PHE A 1082 -14.34 8.76 52.00
CA PHE A 1082 -13.02 9.33 51.82
C PHE A 1082 -12.36 9.69 53.16
N LEU A 1083 -11.07 9.37 53.26
CA LEU A 1083 -10.15 9.81 54.30
C LEU A 1083 -8.97 10.52 53.62
N PHE A 1084 -9.11 11.82 53.38
CA PHE A 1084 -8.05 12.61 52.74
C PHE A 1084 -6.94 12.97 53.74
N LYS A 1085 -5.69 12.74 53.36
CA LYS A 1085 -4.48 13.20 54.07
C LYS A 1085 -4.06 14.59 53.57
N THR A 1086 -2.93 15.08 54.07
CA THR A 1086 -2.49 16.48 53.95
C THR A 1086 -2.42 17.03 52.53
N GLN A 1087 -2.16 16.21 51.51
CA GLN A 1087 -2.01 16.67 50.11
C GLN A 1087 -2.96 15.96 49.13
N ASP A 1088 -3.91 15.21 49.66
CA ASP A 1088 -4.77 14.36 48.86
C ASP A 1088 -5.82 15.20 48.12
N HIS A 1089 -6.04 14.90 46.85
CA HIS A 1089 -7.02 15.55 46.00
C HIS A 1089 -7.48 14.62 44.88
N ILE A 1090 -8.61 14.99 44.28
CA ILE A 1090 -9.24 14.36 43.13
C ILE A 1090 -9.16 15.37 41.98
N GLN A 1091 -8.35 15.05 40.98
CA GLN A 1091 -8.14 15.88 39.81
C GLN A 1091 -8.97 15.33 38.64
N PHE A 1092 -9.69 16.22 37.96
CA PHE A 1092 -10.43 15.94 36.75
C PHE A 1092 -9.82 16.72 35.58
N GLU A 1093 -9.50 16.03 34.49
CA GLU A 1093 -8.95 16.65 33.30
C GLU A 1093 -9.79 16.30 32.06
N ASN A 1094 -10.46 17.28 31.45
CA ASN A 1094 -11.12 17.08 30.16
C ASN A 1094 -10.81 18.25 29.23
N LYS A 1095 -9.94 18.01 28.24
CA LYS A 1095 -9.36 19.08 27.40
C LYS A 1095 -10.46 19.92 26.75
N GLN A 1096 -10.51 21.20 27.11
CA GLN A 1096 -11.42 22.21 26.57
C GLN A 1096 -12.92 21.91 26.72
N GLN A 1097 -13.31 20.90 27.50
CA GLN A 1097 -14.71 20.51 27.70
C GLN A 1097 -15.05 20.51 29.20
N PRO A 1098 -16.22 21.03 29.59
CA PRO A 1098 -16.62 21.06 30.99
C PRO A 1098 -16.91 19.66 31.52
N VAL A 1099 -16.43 19.36 32.72
CA VAL A 1099 -16.74 18.10 33.43
C VAL A 1099 -18.05 18.28 34.22
N LEU A 1100 -19.06 17.45 33.93
CA LEU A 1100 -20.29 17.33 34.70
C LEU A 1100 -20.04 16.40 35.90
N LEU A 1101 -20.12 16.93 37.11
CA LEU A 1101 -19.78 16.18 38.33
C LEU A 1101 -21.02 15.87 39.16
N PHE A 1102 -21.23 14.59 39.46
CA PHE A 1102 -22.30 14.09 40.31
C PHE A 1102 -21.71 13.37 41.53
N LEU A 1103 -21.85 13.96 42.71
CA LEU A 1103 -21.42 13.35 43.97
C LEU A 1103 -22.67 12.91 44.75
N LYS A 1104 -22.84 11.60 44.99
CA LYS A 1104 -23.98 11.05 45.71
C LYS A 1104 -23.54 10.18 46.87
N LYS A 1105 -24.11 10.44 48.05
CA LYS A 1105 -23.86 9.69 49.31
C LYS A 1105 -22.37 9.61 49.65
N ILE A 1106 -21.69 10.75 49.59
CA ILE A 1106 -20.26 10.83 49.92
C ILE A 1106 -20.09 11.09 51.41
N ILE A 1107 -19.26 10.29 52.07
CA ILE A 1107 -18.86 10.46 53.47
C ILE A 1107 -17.38 10.83 53.51
N ILE A 1108 -17.04 11.99 54.06
CA ILE A 1108 -15.66 12.41 54.30
C ILE A 1108 -15.46 12.42 55.81
N ASN A 1109 -14.64 11.52 56.31
CA ASN A 1109 -14.47 11.34 57.75
C ASN A 1109 -12.99 11.45 58.13
N GLN A 1110 -12.68 12.05 59.29
CA GLN A 1110 -11.33 12.09 59.87
C GLN A 1110 -10.23 12.63 58.93
N SER A 1111 -10.60 13.45 57.93
CA SER A 1111 -9.66 13.93 56.92
C SER A 1111 -8.81 15.09 57.46
N SER A 1112 -7.55 15.18 57.05
CA SER A 1112 -6.62 16.25 57.47
C SER A 1112 -5.95 16.88 56.26
N ILE A 1113 -6.62 17.84 55.62
CA ILE A 1113 -6.23 18.42 54.34
C ILE A 1113 -5.54 19.77 54.59
N SER A 1114 -4.31 19.94 54.07
CA SER A 1114 -3.52 21.16 54.32
C SER A 1114 -2.79 21.66 53.08
N ASN A 1115 -2.95 22.94 52.73
CA ASN A 1115 -2.33 23.57 51.56
C ASN A 1115 -2.73 22.91 50.22
N VAL A 1116 -3.98 22.44 50.10
CA VAL A 1116 -4.52 21.87 48.86
C VAL A 1116 -5.42 22.89 48.19
N ASN A 1117 -5.08 23.30 46.97
CA ASN A 1117 -5.84 24.30 46.22
C ASN A 1117 -7.32 23.92 46.07
N SER A 1118 -7.63 22.64 45.83
CA SER A 1118 -8.98 22.07 45.79
C SER A 1118 -8.94 20.57 46.08
N VAL A 1119 -9.87 20.06 46.90
CA VAL A 1119 -10.07 18.61 47.05
C VAL A 1119 -10.63 18.01 45.76
N PHE A 1120 -11.53 18.72 45.08
CA PHE A 1120 -12.07 18.34 43.77
C PHE A 1120 -11.65 19.41 42.76
N ASP A 1121 -10.64 19.11 41.95
CA ASP A 1121 -10.00 20.08 41.04
C ASP A 1121 -10.33 19.77 39.58
N SER A 1122 -10.64 20.80 38.80
CA SER A 1122 -10.78 20.72 37.33
C SER A 1122 -10.49 22.08 36.74
N ASP A 1123 -9.90 22.10 35.55
CA ASP A 1123 -9.72 23.33 34.79
C ASP A 1123 -11.06 23.95 34.37
N LEU A 1124 -12.08 23.13 34.09
CA LEU A 1124 -13.41 23.58 33.65
C LEU A 1124 -14.51 22.65 34.17
N PHE A 1125 -15.41 23.18 34.99
CA PHE A 1125 -16.59 22.47 35.46
C PHE A 1125 -17.84 22.86 34.66
N GLY A 1126 -18.72 21.89 34.42
CA GLY A 1126 -20.09 22.11 33.98
C GLY A 1126 -21.03 22.12 35.18
N ASP A 1127 -22.12 21.36 35.12
CA ASP A 1127 -23.01 21.19 36.27
C ASP A 1127 -22.36 20.37 37.38
N ILE A 1128 -22.53 20.81 38.62
CA ILE A 1128 -22.06 20.10 39.82
C ILE A 1128 -23.28 19.78 40.68
N THR A 1129 -23.57 18.49 40.84
CA THR A 1129 -24.67 18.02 41.70
C THR A 1129 -24.13 17.32 42.93
N LEU A 1130 -24.49 17.84 44.11
CA LEU A 1130 -24.13 17.30 45.42
C LEU A 1130 -25.37 16.76 46.12
N LYS A 1131 -25.41 15.46 46.38
CA LYS A 1131 -26.56 14.77 47.00
C LYS A 1131 -26.10 13.90 48.17
N ASP A 1132 -26.68 14.12 49.35
CA ASP A 1132 -26.38 13.35 50.56
C ASP A 1132 -24.88 13.34 50.93
N ILE A 1133 -24.23 14.51 50.89
CA ILE A 1133 -22.83 14.66 51.30
C ILE A 1133 -22.73 14.82 52.82
N LEU A 1134 -21.82 14.09 53.46
CA LEU A 1134 -21.59 14.11 54.90
C LEU A 1134 -20.10 14.28 55.20
N ILE A 1135 -19.71 15.35 55.90
CA ILE A 1135 -18.34 15.63 56.30
C ILE A 1135 -18.27 15.64 57.83
N ILE A 1136 -17.47 14.76 58.42
CA ILE A 1136 -17.38 14.55 59.88
C ILE A 1136 -15.91 14.57 60.32
N ASP A 1137 -15.63 15.11 61.51
CA ASP A 1137 -14.33 15.03 62.19
C ASP A 1137 -13.10 15.42 61.33
N SER A 1138 -13.28 16.34 60.38
CA SER A 1138 -12.26 16.66 59.37
C SER A 1138 -11.65 18.06 59.58
N ASN A 1139 -10.36 18.20 59.33
CA ASN A 1139 -9.60 19.44 59.45
C ASN A 1139 -9.12 19.92 58.06
N PHE A 1140 -9.45 21.15 57.70
CA PHE A 1140 -9.04 21.82 56.47
C PHE A 1140 -8.21 23.05 56.83
N ASN A 1141 -6.97 23.14 56.35
CA ASN A 1141 -6.09 24.28 56.58
C ASN A 1141 -5.55 24.81 55.25
N ASN A 1142 -5.71 26.11 54.96
CA ASN A 1142 -5.32 26.73 53.69
C ASN A 1142 -5.78 25.92 52.46
N SER A 1143 -7.00 25.37 52.49
CA SER A 1143 -7.47 24.46 51.43
C SER A 1143 -8.85 24.85 50.91
N SER A 1144 -9.21 24.39 49.72
CA SER A 1144 -10.60 24.51 49.25
C SER A 1144 -11.24 23.15 48.93
N PHE A 1145 -12.57 23.06 49.04
CA PHE A 1145 -13.29 21.84 48.66
C PHE A 1145 -13.52 21.78 47.15
N PHE A 1146 -13.92 22.91 46.56
CA PHE A 1146 -13.92 23.18 45.13
C PHE A 1146 -13.22 24.50 44.82
N ASN A 1147 -12.29 24.48 43.88
CA ASN A 1147 -11.68 25.66 43.28
C ASN A 1147 -12.19 25.81 41.84
N LEU A 1148 -13.24 26.62 41.68
CA LEU A 1148 -13.94 26.79 40.43
C LEU A 1148 -13.40 28.02 39.72
N LYS A 1149 -12.27 27.83 39.03
CA LYS A 1149 -11.66 28.88 38.18
C LYS A 1149 -12.55 29.24 37.00
N TYR A 1150 -13.16 28.23 36.39
CA TYR A 1150 -14.09 28.35 35.28
C TYR A 1150 -15.24 27.37 35.46
N ILE A 1151 -16.46 27.89 35.54
CA ILE A 1151 -17.69 27.09 35.59
C ILE A 1151 -18.68 27.61 34.54
N SER A 1152 -19.25 26.67 33.77
CA SER A 1152 -20.24 26.97 32.72
C SER A 1152 -21.66 26.53 33.09
N GLY A 1153 -21.83 25.78 34.18
CA GLY A 1153 -23.09 25.18 34.62
C GLY A 1153 -23.61 25.67 35.96
N ILE A 1154 -24.50 24.87 36.55
CA ILE A 1154 -25.21 25.13 37.81
C ILE A 1154 -24.61 24.24 38.91
N ILE A 1155 -24.40 24.84 40.10
CA ILE A 1155 -24.12 24.08 41.31
C ILE A 1155 -25.45 23.80 42.01
N LYS A 1156 -25.81 22.51 42.12
CA LYS A 1156 -27.04 22.03 42.74
C LYS A 1156 -26.71 21.23 43.99
N ILE A 1157 -27.11 21.76 45.16
CA ILE A 1157 -26.89 21.10 46.46
C ILE A 1157 -28.25 20.62 47.00
N GLU A 1158 -28.46 19.31 46.99
CA GLU A 1158 -29.71 18.70 47.47
C GLU A 1158 -29.69 18.48 48.99
N LYS A 1159 -28.58 17.94 49.51
CA LYS A 1159 -28.35 17.74 50.95
C LYS A 1159 -26.87 17.61 51.24
N MET A 1160 -26.39 18.40 52.18
CA MET A 1160 -25.03 18.38 52.66
C MET A 1160 -25.00 18.66 54.16
N ILE A 1161 -24.22 17.88 54.91
CA ILE A 1161 -24.11 17.94 56.38
C ILE A 1161 -22.63 18.00 56.76
N ILE A 1162 -22.26 18.96 57.62
CA ILE A 1162 -20.90 19.10 58.16
C ILE A 1162 -21.00 19.00 59.70
N LYS A 1163 -20.20 18.13 60.34
CA LYS A 1163 -20.19 17.94 61.80
C LYS A 1163 -18.76 17.89 62.33
N GLN A 1164 -18.50 18.55 63.46
CA GLN A 1164 -17.21 18.42 64.18
C GLN A 1164 -15.96 18.68 63.32
N CYS A 1165 -16.07 19.54 62.30
CA CYS A 1165 -14.97 19.85 61.39
C CYS A 1165 -14.30 21.18 61.75
N ASN A 1166 -12.99 21.30 61.52
CA ASN A 1166 -12.26 22.54 61.67
C ASN A 1166 -11.81 23.06 60.30
N PHE A 1167 -12.11 24.32 59.98
CA PHE A 1167 -11.66 24.98 58.77
C PHE A 1167 -10.85 26.21 59.16
N THR A 1168 -9.60 26.28 58.72
CA THR A 1168 -8.66 27.38 58.97
C THR A 1168 -8.19 27.93 57.63
N ASN A 1169 -8.39 29.23 57.36
CA ASN A 1169 -8.04 29.87 56.08
C ASN A 1169 -8.54 29.10 54.84
N SER A 1170 -9.69 28.43 54.94
CA SER A 1170 -10.16 27.48 53.94
C SER A 1170 -11.49 27.91 53.35
N SER A 1171 -11.81 27.45 52.15
CA SER A 1171 -13.10 27.76 51.53
C SER A 1171 -13.80 26.51 51.02
N PHE A 1172 -15.12 26.43 51.15
CA PHE A 1172 -15.84 25.28 50.61
C PHE A 1172 -15.95 25.42 49.08
N PHE A 1173 -16.48 26.53 48.60
CA PHE A 1173 -16.46 26.89 47.18
C PHE A 1173 -15.63 28.16 46.98
N GLN A 1174 -14.51 28.04 46.30
CA GLN A 1174 -13.70 29.15 45.83
C GLN A 1174 -14.07 29.48 44.39
N LEU A 1175 -14.64 30.66 44.15
CA LEU A 1175 -15.23 31.04 42.87
C LEU A 1175 -14.42 32.20 42.28
N PHE A 1176 -13.86 32.00 41.09
CA PHE A 1176 -13.18 33.05 40.34
C PHE A 1176 -14.07 33.46 39.17
N ASN A 1177 -14.35 34.75 39.03
CA ASN A 1177 -15.05 35.38 37.89
C ASN A 1177 -16.61 35.35 37.90
N ASN A 1178 -17.23 36.36 37.27
CA ASN A 1178 -18.68 36.70 37.36
C ASN A 1178 -19.64 35.87 36.47
N HIS A 1179 -19.21 34.76 35.86
CA HIS A 1179 -20.02 34.04 34.87
C HIS A 1179 -20.97 32.96 35.44
N ILE A 1180 -21.11 32.88 36.77
CA ILE A 1180 -22.00 31.91 37.41
C ILE A 1180 -23.45 32.33 37.16
N LYS A 1181 -24.16 31.55 36.32
CA LYS A 1181 -25.53 31.90 35.92
C LYS A 1181 -26.57 31.65 37.01
N ASN A 1182 -26.34 30.73 37.97
CA ASN A 1182 -27.18 30.50 39.17
C ASN A 1182 -26.56 29.42 40.10
N VAL A 1183 -26.55 29.63 41.42
CA VAL A 1183 -26.33 28.57 42.43
C VAL A 1183 -27.69 28.20 43.03
N GLN A 1184 -28.14 26.95 42.85
CA GLN A 1184 -29.46 26.51 43.31
C GLN A 1184 -29.35 25.66 44.59
N ASN A 1185 -29.63 26.29 45.74
CA ASN A 1185 -29.60 25.64 47.04
C ASN A 1185 -31.01 25.26 47.49
N ARG A 1186 -31.37 23.97 47.42
CA ARG A 1186 -32.72 23.51 47.84
C ARG A 1186 -32.82 23.24 49.34
N LYS A 1187 -31.80 22.63 49.97
CA LYS A 1187 -31.73 22.40 51.44
C LYS A 1187 -30.27 22.20 51.92
N ILE A 1188 -29.58 23.27 52.29
CA ILE A 1188 -28.37 23.17 53.12
C ILE A 1188 -28.83 23.17 54.58
N LYS A 1189 -29.04 21.99 55.18
CA LYS A 1189 -29.57 21.88 56.55
C LYS A 1189 -28.41 21.74 57.55
N ARG A 1190 -28.21 22.78 58.38
CA ARG A 1190 -27.28 22.87 59.53
C ARG A 1190 -25.80 22.62 59.19
N ILE A 1191 -25.07 23.71 58.93
CA ILE A 1191 -23.59 23.73 58.86
C ILE A 1191 -22.94 23.61 60.27
N ASN A 1192 -23.69 23.81 61.35
CA ASN A 1192 -23.13 24.04 62.69
C ASN A 1192 -23.64 23.09 63.78
N GLU A 1193 -23.41 21.78 63.63
CA GLU A 1193 -23.25 20.92 64.82
C GLU A 1193 -21.73 20.83 65.09
N MET A 1194 -21.20 21.83 65.81
CA MET A 1194 -19.80 21.90 66.31
C MET A 1194 -18.68 22.08 65.28
N ALA A 1195 -18.91 22.70 64.11
CA ALA A 1195 -17.82 23.06 63.20
C ALA A 1195 -17.16 24.40 63.60
N THR A 1196 -15.83 24.48 63.58
CA THR A 1196 -15.07 25.72 63.82
C THR A 1196 -14.58 26.29 62.50
N LEU A 1197 -15.02 27.51 62.15
CA LEU A 1197 -14.57 28.25 60.96
C LEU A 1197 -13.67 29.42 61.40
N VAL A 1198 -12.37 29.34 61.12
CA VAL A 1198 -11.39 30.39 61.39
C VAL A 1198 -10.92 30.96 60.05
N ASN A 1199 -11.25 32.22 59.78
CA ASN A 1199 -10.97 32.89 58.49
C ASN A 1199 -11.36 32.04 57.27
N SER A 1200 -12.49 31.35 57.36
CA SER A 1200 -12.94 30.37 56.38
C SER A 1200 -14.35 30.68 55.90
N PHE A 1201 -14.64 30.35 54.64
CA PHE A 1201 -15.88 30.74 53.96
C PHE A 1201 -16.57 29.54 53.32
N VAL A 1202 -17.90 29.50 53.37
CA VAL A 1202 -18.65 28.48 52.60
C VAL A 1202 -18.60 28.82 51.11
N TYR A 1203 -18.79 30.09 50.76
CA TYR A 1203 -18.60 30.61 49.40
C TYR A 1203 -17.61 31.77 49.49
N HIS A 1204 -16.52 31.70 48.73
CA HIS A 1204 -15.53 32.77 48.64
C HIS A 1204 -15.42 33.23 47.19
N PHE A 1205 -15.84 34.47 46.93
CA PHE A 1205 -15.85 35.06 45.58
C PHE A 1205 -14.62 35.95 45.41
N PHE A 1206 -13.73 35.60 44.49
CA PHE A 1206 -12.64 36.46 44.05
C PHE A 1206 -13.12 37.33 42.89
N SER A 1207 -13.59 38.54 43.20
CA SER A 1207 -13.83 39.56 42.18
C SER A 1207 -12.52 40.29 41.86
N THR A 1208 -12.07 40.25 40.61
CA THR A 1208 -10.93 41.06 40.14
C THR A 1208 -11.30 42.52 39.88
N GLN A 1209 -12.55 42.94 40.12
CA GLN A 1209 -12.98 44.33 40.09
C GLN A 1209 -13.64 44.73 41.40
N SER A 1210 -13.15 45.82 41.98
CA SER A 1210 -13.63 46.44 43.20
C SER A 1210 -15.11 46.83 43.09
N THR A 1211 -15.87 46.46 44.12
CA THR A 1211 -17.15 47.03 44.56
C THR A 1211 -18.33 46.98 43.58
N SER A 1212 -19.16 45.95 43.74
CA SER A 1212 -20.60 46.12 43.93
C SER A 1212 -21.16 44.90 44.66
N GLU A 1213 -21.75 45.13 45.83
CA GLU A 1213 -22.38 44.12 46.68
C GLU A 1213 -23.39 43.28 45.88
N MET A 1214 -23.13 41.97 45.80
CA MET A 1214 -24.12 40.97 45.41
C MET A 1214 -24.63 40.35 46.70
N LEU A 1215 -25.83 40.77 47.13
CA LEU A 1215 -26.56 40.15 48.23
C LEU A 1215 -26.99 38.74 47.83
N ILE A 1216 -26.68 37.76 48.68
CA ILE A 1216 -27.10 36.35 48.62
C ILE A 1216 -28.58 36.22 49.01
#